data_AF-A0A5C1DKC3-F1
#
_entry.id   AF-A0A5C1DKC3-F1
#
_cell.length_a   1.000
_cell.length_b   1.000
_cell.length_c   1.000
_cell.angle_alpha   90.00
_cell.angle_beta   90.00
_cell.angle_gamma   90.00
#
_symmetry.space_group_name_H-M   'P 1'
#
loop_
_entity.id
_entity.type
_entity.pdbx_description
1 polymer ?
#
loop_
_entity_poly.entity_id
_entity_poly.type
_entity_poly.pdbx_seq_one_letter_code
_entity_poly.pdbx_strand_id
1 'polypeptide(L)'
;MANLQEKPVWETGIYQLETTDPVLGGPDGVDNLQAKQLANRTTFLKKQIDDVVAGALTAEYADRLKTPRNIAMTGDGSWNVSFDASGDVSAQMTLKDSGVAAGSYGQVTVDSKGRVTAARAIQPGDVPALDWGKIVSGKPTTLAGYGITDAAPIAQSMVRRADFDQSQIDAATQSGFRSVLHPGDTSLLMTMDAGGSVGPFQLEAFYAGNLRWRNQTDGRSWTDWKNIWHSGNFSPDGKADKATTLAGYGISDAASKSDLKAISDSVNGGKADKATTLAGYGIIDGASKTDLKTAIDGVIAGAPGALNTLQELASALGNDANYAASITRQLSGKADKATTLSGYGITDAAPIAQSMVRRADFDQSQIDAATQPGFRSVLHPGYTSLLMTMDAGGSVGPFQLEAFYAGNLRWRNQTDSRSWTDWKNIWHSGNFSPDGKADKATTLAGYGISDAVSKSDLKAAADNAGSGKADKATTLAGYGITDAASKSDLTAAVDGALSPRNNVLTASQTTRIIKTTPNTYDAGIYTSGTLELRSAGDDFPSLGLHRPGKTAVALVHKAYGDDSLVLKEANNNEYRVWHAGNDGSFIKRRRTRIHADDKTSLDSSIVSGEMGFNYGTSSGVTGPFISFGGLDTSANYSCQLNADYMSGNVMRFRTKNDDGANPRWNPWHTLVHEDSLVLTAKADRATTLAGYGITDAAPNAQSMVMRADVDQSQIDTATMPGFRNVVHPGDTSLLMTMNAGGSVGPFQLEAFYSGNLRWRNQIDSKTWTDWKKVWHSGNMTFEF
;
A
#
# COMPACT_ATOMS: atom_id res chain seq x y z
N MET A 1 -70.99 -115.19 0.11
CA MET A 1 -70.37 -115.22 1.46
C MET A 1 -70.18 -113.78 1.91
N ALA A 2 -70.37 -113.48 3.19
CA ALA A 2 -70.20 -112.14 3.72
C ALA A 2 -68.78 -111.99 4.32
N ASN A 3 -68.05 -110.95 3.90
CA ASN A 3 -66.73 -110.64 4.44
C ASN A 3 -66.86 -109.66 5.61
N LEU A 4 -65.91 -109.70 6.54
CA LEU A 4 -65.76 -108.67 7.57
C LEU A 4 -65.55 -107.30 6.91
N GLN A 5 -66.16 -106.26 7.51
CA GLN A 5 -66.03 -104.89 7.03
C GLN A 5 -64.84 -104.22 7.69
N GLU A 6 -63.73 -104.17 6.96
CA GLU A 6 -62.47 -103.57 7.40
C GLU A 6 -62.48 -102.04 7.30
N LYS A 7 -61.83 -101.38 8.25
CA LYS A 7 -61.60 -99.93 8.25
C LYS A 7 -60.14 -99.65 8.63
N PRO A 8 -59.47 -98.67 7.99
CA PRO A 8 -58.10 -98.30 8.33
C PRO A 8 -58.07 -97.47 9.62
N VAL A 9 -58.30 -98.12 10.75
CA VAL A 9 -58.29 -97.53 12.09
C VAL A 9 -57.40 -98.35 13.02
N TRP A 10 -56.63 -97.67 13.87
CA TRP A 10 -55.87 -98.33 14.91
C TRP A 10 -56.75 -98.58 16.14
N GLU A 11 -57.27 -99.80 16.24
CA GLU A 11 -58.02 -100.25 17.43
C GLU A 11 -57.10 -100.21 18.67
N THR A 12 -57.56 -99.66 19.79
CA THR A 12 -56.73 -99.51 21.00
C THR A 12 -56.34 -100.86 21.62
N GLY A 13 -57.21 -101.86 21.51
CA GLY A 13 -56.98 -103.24 21.94
C GLY A 13 -57.59 -104.25 20.97
N ILE A 14 -57.28 -105.53 21.16
CA ILE A 14 -58.06 -106.63 20.59
C ILE A 14 -58.85 -107.21 21.77
N TYR A 15 -60.17 -107.30 21.61
CA TYR A 15 -61.06 -107.87 22.61
C TYR A 15 -60.68 -109.31 22.92
N GLN A 16 -60.93 -109.77 24.15
CA GLN A 16 -60.83 -111.17 24.52
C GLN A 16 -62.25 -111.71 24.68
N LEU A 17 -62.60 -112.79 23.97
CA LEU A 17 -63.87 -113.46 24.19
C LEU A 17 -63.92 -114.01 25.62
N GLU A 18 -64.94 -113.59 26.36
CA GLU A 18 -65.23 -114.04 27.71
C GLU A 18 -66.10 -115.31 27.68
N THR A 19 -66.05 -116.10 28.75
CA THR A 19 -66.86 -117.34 28.84
C THR A 19 -68.36 -117.09 28.94
N THR A 20 -68.77 -115.83 29.12
CA THR A 20 -70.17 -115.35 29.15
C THR A 20 -70.66 -114.80 27.81
N ASP A 21 -69.80 -114.69 26.80
CA ASP A 21 -70.17 -114.07 25.54
C ASP A 21 -71.10 -114.97 24.70
N PRO A 22 -72.18 -114.42 24.11
CA PRO A 22 -73.05 -115.19 23.24
C PRO A 22 -72.37 -115.48 21.90
N VAL A 23 -72.43 -116.73 21.43
CA VAL A 23 -71.96 -117.13 20.09
C VAL A 23 -72.82 -116.45 19.03
N LEU A 24 -72.41 -115.25 18.61
CA LEU A 24 -73.14 -114.34 17.75
C LEU A 24 -72.24 -113.87 16.60
N GLY A 25 -72.54 -114.36 15.39
CA GLY A 25 -71.97 -113.89 14.14
C GLY A 25 -72.66 -112.63 13.59
N GLY A 26 -72.29 -112.26 12.36
CA GLY A 26 -72.77 -111.04 11.70
C GLY A 26 -71.81 -109.84 11.86
N PRO A 27 -72.14 -108.67 11.27
CA PRO A 27 -71.20 -107.54 11.19
C PRO A 27 -70.75 -106.97 12.54
N ASP A 28 -71.62 -107.01 13.54
CA ASP A 28 -71.41 -106.49 14.90
C ASP A 28 -71.60 -107.58 15.97
N GLY A 29 -71.52 -108.85 15.56
CA GLY A 29 -71.52 -109.99 16.46
C GLY A 29 -70.17 -110.15 17.17
N VAL A 30 -70.20 -110.56 18.44
CA VAL A 30 -69.02 -110.60 19.32
C VAL A 30 -67.97 -111.61 18.85
N ASP A 31 -68.37 -112.75 18.27
CA ASP A 31 -67.47 -113.77 17.68
C ASP A 31 -66.55 -113.18 16.61
N ASN A 32 -67.07 -112.19 15.86
CA ASN A 32 -66.35 -111.53 14.78
C ASN A 32 -65.53 -110.33 15.27
N LEU A 33 -65.69 -109.88 16.51
CA LEU A 33 -65.10 -108.63 17.00
C LEU A 33 -63.57 -108.69 17.04
N GLN A 34 -62.99 -109.77 17.58
CA GLN A 34 -61.53 -109.94 17.65
C GLN A 34 -60.90 -109.92 16.24
N ALA A 35 -61.51 -110.66 15.30
CA ALA A 35 -61.05 -110.76 13.92
C ALA A 35 -61.19 -109.43 13.17
N LYS A 36 -62.31 -108.72 13.35
CA LYS A 36 -62.58 -107.38 12.80
C LYS A 36 -61.56 -106.35 13.31
N GLN A 37 -61.25 -106.37 14.61
CA GLN A 37 -60.26 -105.47 15.20
C GLN A 37 -58.82 -105.73 14.70
N LEU A 38 -58.44 -107.00 14.56
CA LEU A 38 -57.14 -107.38 14.00
C LEU A 38 -57.04 -107.00 12.50
N ALA A 39 -58.11 -107.20 11.73
CA ALA A 39 -58.19 -106.80 10.34
C ALA A 39 -58.10 -105.26 10.18
N ASN A 40 -58.80 -104.50 11.02
CA ASN A 40 -58.72 -103.03 11.04
C ASN A 40 -57.29 -102.52 11.29
N ARG A 41 -56.59 -103.08 12.29
CA ARG A 41 -55.17 -102.77 12.56
C ARG A 41 -54.27 -103.13 11.38
N THR A 42 -54.48 -104.31 10.78
CA THR A 42 -53.72 -104.76 9.60
C THR A 42 -53.91 -103.80 8.42
N THR A 43 -55.15 -103.39 8.14
CA THR A 43 -55.49 -102.48 7.05
C THR A 43 -55.06 -101.04 7.33
N PHE A 44 -55.03 -100.60 8.59
CA PHE A 44 -54.37 -99.35 9.00
C PHE A 44 -52.86 -99.38 8.70
N LEU A 45 -52.15 -100.42 9.16
CA LEU A 45 -50.70 -100.55 8.93
C LEU A 45 -50.37 -100.68 7.44
N LYS A 46 -51.17 -101.47 6.69
CA LYS A 46 -51.01 -101.61 5.24
C LYS A 46 -51.18 -100.26 4.54
N LYS A 47 -52.18 -99.47 4.92
CA LYS A 47 -52.37 -98.11 4.40
C LYS A 47 -51.20 -97.19 4.73
N GLN A 48 -50.70 -97.20 5.97
CA GLN A 48 -49.52 -96.40 6.35
C GLN A 48 -48.29 -96.76 5.49
N ILE A 49 -48.03 -98.05 5.25
CA ILE A 49 -46.96 -98.52 4.38
C ILE A 49 -47.17 -98.09 2.93
N ASP A 50 -48.39 -98.27 2.39
CA ASP A 50 -48.71 -97.89 1.01
C ASP A 50 -48.60 -96.37 0.79
N ASP A 51 -49.08 -95.57 1.73
CA ASP A 51 -48.98 -94.11 1.69
C ASP A 51 -47.52 -93.63 1.75
N VAL A 52 -46.65 -94.27 2.57
CA VAL A 52 -45.21 -93.98 2.59
C VAL A 52 -44.55 -94.39 1.26
N VAL A 53 -44.89 -95.55 0.71
CA VAL A 53 -44.36 -96.03 -0.59
C VAL A 53 -44.83 -95.15 -1.76
N ALA A 54 -46.04 -94.61 -1.69
CA ALA A 54 -46.61 -93.68 -2.67
C ALA A 54 -46.15 -92.21 -2.47
N GLY A 55 -45.48 -91.90 -1.36
CA GLY A 55 -45.07 -90.52 -1.00
C GLY A 55 -46.21 -89.63 -0.49
N ALA A 56 -47.37 -90.21 -0.14
CA ALA A 56 -48.48 -89.52 0.51
C ALA A 56 -48.26 -89.32 2.03
N LEU A 57 -47.36 -90.10 2.63
CA LEU A 57 -46.85 -89.92 3.99
C LEU A 57 -45.32 -89.74 3.95
N THR A 58 -44.82 -88.74 4.67
CA THR A 58 -43.38 -88.47 4.79
C THR A 58 -42.76 -89.40 5.83
N ALA A 59 -41.69 -90.12 5.46
CA ALA A 59 -40.85 -90.82 6.43
C ALA A 59 -39.97 -89.79 7.18
N GLU A 60 -40.09 -89.74 8.50
CA GLU A 60 -39.38 -88.77 9.36
C GLU A 60 -37.86 -89.05 9.42
N TYR A 61 -37.46 -90.31 9.26
CA TYR A 61 -36.07 -90.76 9.19
C TYR A 61 -35.90 -91.78 8.06
N ALA A 62 -34.74 -91.75 7.38
CA ALA A 62 -34.36 -92.72 6.36
C ALA A 62 -32.84 -92.92 6.37
N ASP A 63 -32.38 -94.18 6.48
CA ASP A 63 -30.94 -94.49 6.63
C ASP A 63 -30.12 -94.22 5.35
N ARG A 64 -30.72 -94.47 4.17
CA ARG A 64 -30.09 -94.30 2.85
C ARG A 64 -31.14 -94.02 1.77
N LEU A 65 -30.72 -93.42 0.66
CA LEU A 65 -31.50 -93.38 -0.58
C LEU A 65 -31.58 -94.78 -1.22
N LYS A 66 -32.79 -95.26 -1.54
CA LYS A 66 -33.03 -96.54 -2.24
C LYS A 66 -32.24 -96.69 -3.55
N THR A 67 -31.88 -95.58 -4.18
CA THR A 67 -31.01 -95.55 -5.35
C THR A 67 -30.07 -94.37 -5.20
N PRO A 68 -28.74 -94.58 -5.08
CA PRO A 68 -27.76 -93.51 -5.02
C PRO A 68 -27.93 -92.51 -6.18
N ARG A 69 -27.50 -91.28 -5.94
CA ARG A 69 -27.51 -90.18 -6.92
C ARG A 69 -26.09 -89.78 -7.20
N ASN A 70 -25.70 -89.81 -8.47
CA ASN A 70 -24.42 -89.25 -8.90
C ASN A 70 -24.55 -87.72 -8.90
N ILE A 71 -23.85 -87.06 -7.98
CA ILE A 71 -23.69 -85.61 -7.98
C ILE A 71 -22.49 -85.32 -8.87
N ALA A 72 -22.67 -84.53 -9.92
CA ALA A 72 -21.63 -84.23 -10.88
C ALA A 72 -21.60 -82.75 -11.26
N MET A 73 -20.40 -82.23 -11.49
CA MET A 73 -20.19 -80.91 -12.08
C MET A 73 -19.85 -81.06 -13.56
N THR A 74 -20.43 -80.19 -14.39
CA THR A 74 -20.19 -80.14 -15.84
C THR A 74 -19.68 -78.76 -16.23
N GLY A 75 -18.84 -78.69 -17.27
CA GLY A 75 -18.25 -77.44 -17.75
C GLY A 75 -16.72 -77.47 -17.71
N ASP A 76 -16.11 -76.47 -17.07
CA ASP A 76 -14.65 -76.26 -17.11
C ASP A 76 -13.86 -77.10 -16.09
N GLY A 77 -14.57 -77.78 -15.18
CA GLY A 77 -14.05 -78.85 -14.34
C GLY A 77 -14.95 -80.09 -14.39
N SER A 78 -14.32 -81.26 -14.35
CA SER A 78 -14.94 -82.56 -14.21
C SER A 78 -14.84 -83.01 -12.76
N TRP A 79 -15.98 -83.32 -12.15
CA TRP A 79 -16.10 -83.86 -10.81
C TRP A 79 -17.36 -84.72 -10.75
N ASN A 80 -17.30 -85.90 -10.15
CA ASN A 80 -18.46 -86.77 -9.94
C ASN A 80 -18.27 -87.61 -8.67
N VAL A 81 -19.36 -87.80 -7.93
CA VAL A 81 -19.39 -88.67 -6.74
C VAL A 81 -20.80 -89.26 -6.56
N SER A 82 -20.87 -90.52 -6.13
CA SER A 82 -22.14 -91.17 -5.77
C SER A 82 -22.51 -90.83 -4.33
N PHE A 83 -23.69 -90.24 -4.13
CA PHE A 83 -24.26 -89.90 -2.83
C PHE A 83 -25.55 -90.69 -2.56
N ASP A 84 -25.67 -91.28 -1.37
CA ASP A 84 -26.87 -92.01 -0.94
C ASP A 84 -27.29 -91.71 0.51
N ALA A 85 -26.83 -90.59 1.06
CA ALA A 85 -27.11 -90.11 2.42
C ALA A 85 -26.57 -90.94 3.59
N SER A 86 -25.72 -91.96 3.37
CA SER A 86 -25.09 -92.69 4.49
C SER A 86 -23.93 -91.96 5.19
N GLY A 87 -23.61 -90.74 4.77
CA GLY A 87 -22.49 -89.93 5.28
C GLY A 87 -21.97 -88.94 4.24
N ASP A 88 -20.92 -88.20 4.61
CA ASP A 88 -20.23 -87.25 3.73
C ASP A 88 -19.48 -87.96 2.60
N VAL A 89 -19.37 -87.30 1.45
CA VAL A 89 -18.70 -87.83 0.25
C VAL A 89 -17.78 -86.78 -0.38
N SER A 90 -16.66 -87.24 -0.94
CA SER A 90 -15.70 -86.38 -1.65
C SER A 90 -15.12 -87.09 -2.87
N ALA A 91 -14.65 -86.29 -3.84
CA ALA A 91 -13.94 -86.76 -5.03
C ALA A 91 -12.98 -85.67 -5.52
N GLN A 92 -11.98 -86.03 -6.31
CA GLN A 92 -11.02 -85.08 -6.87
C GLN A 92 -11.63 -84.32 -8.06
N MET A 93 -11.46 -83.00 -8.10
CA MET A 93 -11.84 -82.16 -9.23
C MET A 93 -10.70 -82.09 -10.25
N THR A 94 -10.99 -82.39 -11.51
CA THR A 94 -10.05 -82.30 -12.63
C THR A 94 -10.44 -81.14 -13.54
N LEU A 95 -9.53 -80.22 -13.81
CA LEU A 95 -9.77 -79.13 -14.77
C LEU A 95 -9.64 -79.61 -16.21
N LYS A 96 -10.31 -78.94 -17.15
CA LYS A 96 -10.10 -79.17 -18.59
C LYS A 96 -8.74 -78.58 -19.02
N ASP A 97 -8.00 -79.33 -19.84
CA ASP A 97 -6.73 -78.87 -20.42
C ASP A 97 -6.86 -77.52 -21.13
N SER A 98 -5.89 -76.63 -20.90
CA SER A 98 -5.80 -75.30 -21.53
C SER A 98 -5.43 -75.34 -23.02
N GLY A 99 -4.86 -76.47 -23.48
CA GLY A 99 -4.25 -76.59 -24.81
C GLY A 99 -2.88 -75.93 -24.94
N VAL A 100 -2.40 -75.23 -23.91
CA VAL A 100 -1.06 -74.60 -23.87
C VAL A 100 -0.09 -75.51 -23.13
N ALA A 101 1.07 -75.76 -23.72
CA ALA A 101 2.12 -76.55 -23.10
C ALA A 101 2.64 -75.88 -21.80
N ALA A 102 3.04 -76.69 -20.81
CA ALA A 102 3.61 -76.17 -19.59
C ALA A 102 4.97 -75.49 -19.87
N GLY A 103 5.10 -74.21 -19.52
CA GLY A 103 6.31 -73.44 -19.76
C GLY A 103 6.18 -71.97 -19.36
N SER A 104 7.30 -71.26 -19.39
CA SER A 104 7.35 -69.81 -19.15
C SER A 104 7.18 -69.04 -20.45
N TYR A 105 6.23 -68.13 -20.49
CA TYR A 105 5.90 -67.32 -21.68
C TYR A 105 5.91 -65.84 -21.34
N GLY A 106 6.36 -65.01 -22.29
CA GLY A 106 6.36 -63.55 -22.12
C GLY A 106 4.99 -62.92 -22.41
N GLN A 107 4.13 -63.62 -23.15
CA GLN A 107 2.77 -63.20 -23.48
C GLN A 107 1.83 -64.40 -23.52
N VAL A 108 0.61 -64.20 -23.04
CA VAL A 108 -0.49 -65.18 -23.04
C VAL A 108 -1.75 -64.57 -23.67
N THR A 109 -2.54 -65.41 -24.32
CA THR A 109 -3.89 -65.09 -24.79
C THR A 109 -4.88 -65.84 -23.92
N VAL A 110 -5.93 -65.15 -23.46
CA VAL A 110 -6.99 -65.74 -22.62
C VAL A 110 -8.33 -65.76 -23.36
N ASP A 111 -9.18 -66.73 -23.03
CA ASP A 111 -10.59 -66.72 -23.44
C ASP A 111 -11.43 -65.74 -22.61
N SER A 112 -12.73 -65.63 -22.94
CA SER A 112 -13.68 -64.77 -22.23
C SER A 112 -13.93 -65.17 -20.76
N LYS A 113 -13.37 -66.29 -20.29
CA LYS A 113 -13.39 -66.75 -18.89
C LYS A 113 -12.03 -66.59 -18.20
N GLY A 114 -11.03 -65.99 -18.87
CA GLY A 114 -9.69 -65.80 -18.33
C GLY A 114 -8.76 -67.01 -18.42
N ARG A 115 -9.15 -68.10 -19.11
CA ARG A 115 -8.28 -69.28 -19.27
C ARG A 115 -7.29 -69.04 -20.39
N VAL A 116 -6.02 -69.39 -20.18
CA VAL A 116 -4.99 -69.30 -21.22
C VAL A 116 -5.30 -70.28 -22.35
N THR A 117 -5.31 -69.80 -23.60
CA THR A 117 -5.61 -70.58 -24.81
C THR A 117 -4.48 -70.56 -25.84
N ALA A 118 -3.56 -69.61 -25.76
CA ALA A 118 -2.31 -69.58 -26.51
C ALA A 118 -1.23 -68.81 -25.72
N ALA A 119 0.04 -69.04 -26.02
CA ALA A 119 1.15 -68.32 -25.40
C ALA A 119 2.36 -68.23 -26.33
N ARG A 120 3.16 -67.15 -26.22
CA ARG A 120 4.40 -66.95 -27.00
C ARG A 120 5.50 -66.25 -26.20
N ALA A 121 6.72 -66.34 -26.70
CA ALA A 121 7.84 -65.51 -26.23
C ALA A 121 7.74 -64.09 -26.80
N ILE A 122 8.19 -63.09 -26.03
CA ILE A 122 8.31 -61.69 -26.46
C ILE A 122 9.22 -61.60 -27.69
N GLN A 123 8.74 -60.94 -28.74
CA GLN A 123 9.49 -60.60 -29.94
C GLN A 123 9.95 -59.13 -29.87
N PRO A 124 10.92 -58.69 -30.70
CA PRO A 124 11.38 -57.30 -30.70
C PRO A 124 10.26 -56.26 -30.93
N GLY A 125 9.23 -56.60 -31.69
CA GLY A 125 8.06 -55.74 -31.92
C GLY A 125 7.03 -55.70 -30.77
N ASP A 126 7.13 -56.60 -29.79
CA ASP A 126 6.32 -56.56 -28.57
C ASP A 126 6.89 -55.56 -27.53
N VAL A 127 8.13 -55.08 -27.74
CA VAL A 127 8.76 -54.05 -26.91
C VAL A 127 8.45 -52.68 -27.52
N PRO A 128 7.65 -51.81 -26.87
CA PRO A 128 7.38 -50.46 -27.37
C PRO A 128 8.66 -49.61 -27.35
N ALA A 129 8.66 -48.49 -28.07
CA ALA A 129 9.78 -47.54 -28.00
C ALA A 129 9.99 -47.06 -26.55
N LEU A 130 11.17 -47.36 -25.98
CA LEU A 130 11.55 -46.99 -24.62
C LEU A 130 12.51 -45.81 -24.63
N ASP A 131 12.23 -44.80 -23.81
CA ASP A 131 13.17 -43.71 -23.56
C ASP A 131 14.47 -44.24 -22.93
N TRP A 132 15.60 -43.62 -23.27
CA TRP A 132 16.93 -44.09 -22.84
C TRP A 132 17.13 -44.17 -21.30
N GLY A 133 16.34 -43.42 -20.54
CA GLY A 133 16.29 -43.48 -19.08
C GLY A 133 15.65 -44.77 -18.52
N LYS A 134 14.79 -45.44 -19.28
CA LYS A 134 14.06 -46.66 -18.89
C LYS A 134 14.88 -47.94 -19.10
N ILE A 135 15.97 -47.85 -19.89
CA ILE A 135 16.96 -48.92 -20.01
C ILE A 135 17.93 -48.77 -18.83
N VAL A 136 17.97 -49.75 -17.93
CA VAL A 136 18.75 -49.65 -16.66
C VAL A 136 20.07 -50.43 -16.71
N SER A 137 20.19 -51.42 -17.60
CA SER A 137 21.37 -52.25 -17.82
C SER A 137 21.61 -52.46 -19.32
N GLY A 138 22.78 -52.99 -19.71
CA GLY A 138 23.10 -53.26 -21.13
C GLY A 138 23.37 -52.02 -21.99
N LYS A 139 23.55 -50.83 -21.39
CA LYS A 139 23.96 -49.63 -22.13
C LYS A 139 25.35 -49.83 -22.74
N PRO A 140 25.56 -49.49 -24.02
CA PRO A 140 26.88 -49.52 -24.62
C PRO A 140 27.87 -48.60 -23.89
N THR A 141 29.13 -49.02 -23.83
CA THR A 141 30.24 -48.23 -23.24
C THR A 141 31.25 -47.77 -24.29
N THR A 142 31.05 -48.12 -25.56
CA THR A 142 31.91 -47.76 -26.69
C THR A 142 31.09 -47.10 -27.80
N LEU A 143 31.68 -46.18 -28.56
CA LEU A 143 31.00 -45.44 -29.63
C LEU A 143 30.44 -46.39 -30.71
N ALA A 144 31.18 -47.44 -31.05
CA ALA A 144 30.71 -48.50 -31.94
C ALA A 144 29.45 -49.22 -31.41
N GLY A 145 29.35 -49.43 -30.09
CA GLY A 145 28.15 -49.99 -29.47
C GLY A 145 26.96 -49.03 -29.46
N TYR A 146 27.19 -47.71 -29.56
CA TYR A 146 26.14 -46.71 -29.80
C TYR A 146 25.75 -46.57 -31.29
N GLY A 147 26.40 -47.31 -32.20
CA GLY A 147 26.18 -47.19 -33.65
C GLY A 147 26.83 -45.96 -34.29
N ILE A 148 27.68 -45.23 -33.56
CA ILE A 148 28.38 -44.04 -34.05
C ILE A 148 29.59 -44.51 -34.90
N THR A 149 29.53 -44.27 -36.21
CA THR A 149 30.50 -44.77 -37.21
C THR A 149 31.38 -43.69 -37.83
N ASP A 150 31.09 -42.42 -37.56
CA ASP A 150 31.77 -41.22 -38.07
C ASP A 150 32.76 -40.60 -37.06
N ALA A 151 32.92 -41.20 -35.89
CA ALA A 151 33.83 -40.72 -34.86
C ALA A 151 35.31 -40.96 -35.22
N ALA A 152 36.07 -39.88 -35.37
CA ALA A 152 37.51 -39.93 -35.64
C ALA A 152 38.31 -40.47 -34.43
N PRO A 153 39.21 -41.45 -34.59
CA PRO A 153 40.08 -41.91 -33.51
C PRO A 153 41.07 -40.85 -33.05
N ILE A 154 41.28 -40.74 -31.73
CA ILE A 154 42.23 -39.80 -31.09
C ILE A 154 43.69 -39.96 -31.59
N ALA A 155 44.01 -41.08 -32.24
CA ALA A 155 45.34 -41.39 -32.79
C ALA A 155 45.74 -40.62 -34.06
N GLN A 156 45.01 -39.57 -34.48
CA GLN A 156 45.54 -38.58 -35.44
C GLN A 156 46.39 -37.47 -34.76
N SER A 157 46.76 -37.64 -33.48
CA SER A 157 47.69 -36.75 -32.78
C SER A 157 49.14 -36.84 -33.32
N MET A 158 49.49 -35.93 -34.23
CA MET A 158 50.83 -35.35 -34.42
C MET A 158 52.05 -36.26 -34.29
N VAL A 159 52.43 -36.91 -35.39
CA VAL A 159 53.66 -37.72 -35.50
C VAL A 159 54.92 -36.82 -35.57
N ARG A 160 56.01 -37.21 -34.88
CA ARG A 160 57.35 -36.63 -35.10
C ARG A 160 57.87 -37.08 -36.47
N ARG A 161 58.20 -36.12 -37.34
CA ARG A 161 58.70 -36.38 -38.70
C ARG A 161 60.18 -36.02 -38.78
N ALA A 162 60.82 -36.38 -39.89
CA ALA A 162 62.24 -36.07 -40.14
C ALA A 162 62.55 -34.58 -39.99
N ASP A 163 63.71 -34.32 -39.37
CA ASP A 163 64.26 -33.01 -39.09
C ASP A 163 64.82 -32.36 -40.38
N PHE A 164 64.81 -31.03 -40.47
CA PHE A 164 65.04 -30.26 -41.71
C PHE A 164 65.91 -29.01 -41.49
N ASP A 165 66.48 -28.45 -42.56
CA ASP A 165 67.15 -27.13 -42.54
C ASP A 165 66.14 -25.98 -42.77
N GLN A 166 66.53 -24.75 -42.37
CA GLN A 166 65.69 -23.55 -42.50
C GLN A 166 65.08 -23.32 -43.90
N SER A 167 65.76 -23.72 -44.97
CA SER A 167 65.28 -23.58 -46.36
C SER A 167 64.09 -24.48 -46.71
N GLN A 168 63.80 -25.50 -45.90
CA GLN A 168 62.78 -26.51 -46.16
C GLN A 168 61.47 -26.26 -45.40
N ILE A 169 61.44 -25.30 -44.46
CA ILE A 169 60.29 -24.97 -43.61
C ILE A 169 59.05 -24.67 -44.47
N ASP A 170 59.20 -23.95 -45.57
CA ASP A 170 58.11 -23.54 -46.46
C ASP A 170 57.44 -24.74 -47.17
N ALA A 171 58.15 -25.85 -47.33
CA ALA A 171 57.60 -27.08 -47.92
C ALA A 171 56.89 -27.98 -46.88
N ALA A 172 57.01 -27.69 -45.58
CA ALA A 172 56.44 -28.49 -44.51
C ALA A 172 54.96 -28.17 -44.27
N THR A 173 54.07 -28.67 -45.14
CA THR A 173 52.60 -28.47 -45.04
C THR A 173 51.84 -29.60 -44.33
N GLN A 174 52.49 -30.74 -44.06
CA GLN A 174 51.85 -31.90 -43.41
C GLN A 174 51.85 -31.78 -41.88
N SER A 175 50.72 -32.08 -41.24
CA SER A 175 50.58 -32.10 -39.77
C SER A 175 51.64 -32.96 -39.07
N GLY A 176 52.27 -32.42 -38.03
CA GLY A 176 53.32 -33.08 -37.23
C GLY A 176 54.32 -32.10 -36.60
N PHE A 177 55.32 -32.65 -35.91
CA PHE A 177 56.44 -31.91 -35.31
C PHE A 177 57.77 -32.26 -35.99
N ARG A 178 58.68 -31.29 -36.12
CA ARG A 178 60.03 -31.44 -36.70
C ARG A 178 61.03 -30.56 -35.96
N SER A 179 62.27 -31.04 -35.76
CA SER A 179 63.37 -30.12 -35.45
C SER A 179 63.79 -29.38 -36.72
N VAL A 180 64.11 -28.10 -36.60
CA VAL A 180 64.67 -27.29 -37.69
C VAL A 180 66.01 -26.71 -37.30
N LEU A 181 67.00 -26.90 -38.16
CA LEU A 181 68.33 -26.35 -37.99
C LEU A 181 68.40 -24.95 -38.65
N HIS A 182 68.72 -23.95 -37.84
CA HIS A 182 69.00 -22.58 -38.29
C HIS A 182 70.51 -22.31 -38.15
N PRO A 183 71.07 -21.30 -38.85
CA PRO A 183 72.45 -20.89 -38.67
C PRO A 183 72.71 -20.39 -37.23
N GLY A 184 73.23 -21.27 -36.38
CA GLY A 184 73.58 -20.99 -34.98
C GLY A 184 72.48 -21.24 -33.95
N ASP A 185 71.32 -21.77 -34.32
CA ASP A 185 70.23 -22.10 -33.39
C ASP A 185 69.41 -23.33 -33.86
N THR A 186 68.65 -23.95 -32.97
CA THR A 186 67.66 -24.98 -33.33
C THR A 186 66.27 -24.60 -32.83
N SER A 187 65.25 -24.99 -33.60
CA SER A 187 63.85 -24.75 -33.26
C SER A 187 63.01 -26.01 -33.41
N LEU A 188 61.86 -26.04 -32.73
CA LEU A 188 60.80 -27.01 -32.95
C LEU A 188 59.72 -26.38 -33.83
N LEU A 189 59.51 -26.93 -35.03
CA LEU A 189 58.42 -26.56 -35.92
C LEU A 189 57.23 -27.51 -35.73
N MET A 190 56.11 -26.94 -35.32
CA MET A 190 54.78 -27.54 -35.35
C MET A 190 54.09 -27.13 -36.66
N THR A 191 53.59 -28.10 -37.41
CA THR A 191 52.67 -27.88 -38.53
C THR A 191 51.34 -28.54 -38.23
N MET A 192 50.23 -27.89 -38.58
CA MET A 192 48.89 -28.48 -38.59
C MET A 192 48.10 -27.99 -39.81
N ASP A 193 47.33 -28.87 -40.44
CA ASP A 193 46.28 -28.44 -41.37
C ASP A 193 45.08 -27.95 -40.57
N ALA A 194 44.77 -26.64 -40.65
CA ALA A 194 43.68 -26.03 -39.91
C ALA A 194 42.32 -26.17 -40.62
N GLY A 195 42.32 -26.59 -41.89
CA GLY A 195 41.13 -26.62 -42.74
C GLY A 195 40.58 -25.24 -43.14
N GLY A 196 39.68 -25.23 -44.13
CA GLY A 196 39.07 -24.00 -44.64
C GLY A 196 40.06 -23.00 -45.25
N SER A 197 39.70 -21.72 -45.24
CA SER A 197 40.47 -20.61 -45.87
C SER A 197 41.81 -20.26 -45.20
N VAL A 198 42.20 -20.96 -44.12
CA VAL A 198 43.41 -20.66 -43.33
C VAL A 198 44.56 -21.64 -43.63
N GLY A 199 44.29 -22.71 -44.38
CA GLY A 199 45.28 -23.67 -44.87
C GLY A 199 46.17 -24.30 -43.80
N PRO A 200 47.38 -24.77 -44.18
CA PRO A 200 48.40 -25.17 -43.22
C PRO A 200 48.85 -24.00 -42.35
N PHE A 201 48.85 -24.23 -41.03
CA PHE A 201 49.39 -23.34 -40.01
C PHE A 201 50.72 -23.88 -39.48
N GLN A 202 51.67 -22.99 -39.23
CA GLN A 202 52.97 -23.28 -38.64
C GLN A 202 53.19 -22.44 -37.38
N LEU A 203 53.67 -23.09 -36.32
CA LEU A 203 54.20 -22.47 -35.11
C LEU A 203 55.62 -22.99 -34.90
N GLU A 204 56.56 -22.09 -34.67
CA GLU A 204 57.97 -22.42 -34.47
C GLU A 204 58.46 -21.84 -33.15
N ALA A 205 59.10 -22.67 -32.33
CA ALA A 205 59.67 -22.31 -31.04
C ALA A 205 61.19 -22.51 -31.06
N PHE A 206 61.95 -21.44 -30.83
CA PHE A 206 63.42 -21.42 -30.83
C PHE A 206 63.98 -21.80 -29.45
N TYR A 207 65.18 -22.39 -29.42
CA TYR A 207 65.89 -22.68 -28.17
C TYR A 207 66.17 -21.41 -27.35
N ALA A 208 66.38 -20.26 -28.02
CA ALA A 208 66.45 -18.93 -27.38
C ALA A 208 65.13 -18.44 -26.73
N GLY A 209 64.07 -19.26 -26.71
CA GLY A 209 62.79 -18.99 -26.04
C GLY A 209 61.76 -18.21 -26.88
N ASN A 210 62.15 -17.66 -28.03
CA ASN A 210 61.22 -16.97 -28.93
C ASN A 210 60.24 -17.95 -29.60
N LEU A 211 58.99 -17.53 -29.76
CA LEU A 211 58.00 -18.24 -30.60
C LEU A 211 57.55 -17.34 -31.76
N ARG A 212 57.21 -17.96 -32.89
CA ARG A 212 56.60 -17.27 -34.05
C ARG A 212 55.63 -18.18 -34.80
N TRP A 213 54.65 -17.59 -35.46
CA TRP A 213 53.66 -18.34 -36.25
C TRP A 213 53.43 -17.72 -37.63
N ARG A 214 52.89 -18.52 -38.55
CA ARG A 214 52.36 -18.10 -39.85
C ARG A 214 51.34 -19.12 -40.35
N ASN A 215 50.58 -18.77 -41.38
CA ASN A 215 49.67 -19.67 -42.07
C ASN A 215 49.79 -19.48 -43.59
N GLN A 216 49.22 -20.39 -44.38
CA GLN A 216 48.98 -20.13 -45.80
C GLN A 216 47.62 -19.48 -46.01
N THR A 217 47.51 -18.55 -46.95
CA THR A 217 46.21 -17.99 -47.39
C THR A 217 45.94 -18.36 -48.84
N ASP A 218 44.66 -18.55 -49.17
CA ASP A 218 44.06 -18.62 -50.51
C ASP A 218 45.04 -18.75 -51.71
N GLY A 219 45.68 -19.92 -51.87
CA GLY A 219 46.51 -20.21 -53.05
C GLY A 219 47.95 -20.71 -52.82
N ARG A 220 48.34 -21.07 -51.58
CA ARG A 220 49.62 -21.71 -51.18
C ARG A 220 50.81 -20.79 -50.89
N SER A 221 50.62 -19.48 -50.80
CA SER A 221 51.65 -18.57 -50.25
C SER A 221 51.58 -18.51 -48.73
N TRP A 222 52.73 -18.64 -48.07
CA TRP A 222 52.86 -18.38 -46.63
C TRP A 222 52.74 -16.88 -46.35
N THR A 223 52.07 -16.50 -45.27
CA THR A 223 52.20 -15.15 -44.73
C THR A 223 53.60 -14.95 -44.15
N ASP A 224 54.01 -13.68 -44.03
CA ASP A 224 55.17 -13.32 -43.21
C ASP A 224 55.06 -13.90 -41.79
N TRP A 225 56.22 -14.20 -41.20
CA TRP A 225 56.32 -14.69 -39.83
C TRP A 225 55.90 -13.62 -38.82
N LYS A 226 54.99 -14.00 -37.91
CA LYS A 226 54.51 -13.16 -36.82
C LYS A 226 55.09 -13.69 -35.50
N ASN A 227 55.96 -12.92 -34.87
CA ASN A 227 56.50 -13.26 -33.56
C ASN A 227 55.40 -13.23 -32.50
N ILE A 228 55.45 -14.19 -31.57
CA ILE A 228 54.63 -14.22 -30.36
C ILE A 228 55.44 -13.55 -29.25
N TRP A 229 54.86 -12.51 -28.67
CA TRP A 229 55.45 -11.75 -27.59
C TRP A 229 55.20 -12.46 -26.24
N HIS A 230 56.26 -12.62 -25.44
CA HIS A 230 56.22 -13.18 -24.09
C HIS A 230 57.17 -12.40 -23.17
N SER A 231 57.10 -12.62 -21.86
CA SER A 231 57.88 -11.87 -20.84
C SER A 231 59.40 -11.89 -21.01
N GLY A 232 59.96 -12.76 -21.87
CA GLY A 232 61.39 -12.80 -22.20
C GLY A 232 61.80 -11.97 -23.42
N ASN A 233 60.87 -11.62 -24.32
CA ASN A 233 61.14 -10.87 -25.55
C ASN A 233 60.26 -9.62 -25.74
N PHE A 234 59.28 -9.41 -24.85
CA PHE A 234 58.42 -8.24 -24.76
C PHE A 234 58.25 -7.85 -23.29
N SER A 235 58.69 -6.65 -22.93
CA SER A 235 58.27 -6.00 -21.69
C SER A 235 57.12 -5.04 -22.02
N PRO A 236 55.90 -5.27 -21.50
CA PRO A 236 54.82 -4.29 -21.56
C PRO A 236 55.23 -2.98 -20.90
N ASP A 237 55.91 -3.07 -19.76
CA ASP A 237 56.41 -1.95 -18.98
C ASP A 237 57.43 -1.14 -19.79
N GLY A 238 58.36 -1.79 -20.51
CA GLY A 238 59.29 -1.12 -21.43
C GLY A 238 58.65 -0.38 -22.62
N LYS A 239 57.35 -0.58 -22.89
CA LYS A 239 56.55 0.30 -23.76
C LYS A 239 55.82 1.42 -22.98
N ALA A 240 55.46 1.20 -21.73
CA ALA A 240 54.88 2.19 -20.82
C ALA A 240 55.92 3.17 -20.21
N ASP A 241 57.20 2.82 -20.21
CA ASP A 241 58.26 3.64 -19.59
C ASP A 241 58.75 4.78 -20.49
N LYS A 242 58.26 4.89 -21.74
CA LYS A 242 58.80 5.84 -22.73
C LYS A 242 58.32 7.28 -22.61
N ALA A 243 57.19 7.55 -21.93
CA ALA A 243 56.68 8.92 -21.81
C ALA A 243 55.70 9.11 -20.64
N THR A 244 55.70 10.32 -20.08
CA THR A 244 54.70 10.80 -19.11
C THR A 244 53.60 11.65 -19.76
N THR A 245 53.57 11.74 -21.10
CA THR A 245 52.63 12.56 -21.87
C THR A 245 52.05 11.80 -23.06
N LEU A 246 50.79 12.09 -23.42
CA LEU A 246 50.08 11.43 -24.53
C LEU A 246 50.85 11.53 -25.87
N ALA A 247 51.45 12.70 -26.12
CA ALA A 247 52.27 12.95 -27.30
C ALA A 247 53.51 12.04 -27.37
N GLY A 248 54.12 11.68 -26.24
CA GLY A 248 55.26 10.75 -26.21
C GLY A 248 54.88 9.29 -26.47
N TYR A 249 53.59 8.95 -26.40
CA TYR A 249 53.02 7.69 -26.89
C TYR A 249 52.57 7.75 -28.36
N GLY A 250 52.64 8.91 -29.00
CA GLY A 250 52.10 9.13 -30.35
C GLY A 250 50.57 9.17 -30.43
N ILE A 251 49.87 9.28 -29.29
CA ILE A 251 48.41 9.37 -29.23
C ILE A 251 48.02 10.83 -29.49
N SER A 252 47.40 11.09 -30.64
CA SER A 252 47.09 12.44 -31.15
C SER A 252 45.58 12.75 -31.20
N ASP A 253 44.74 11.76 -30.91
CA ASP A 253 43.27 11.79 -30.94
C ASP A 253 42.62 11.84 -29.54
N ALA A 254 43.42 11.83 -28.47
CA ALA A 254 42.96 11.88 -27.09
C ALA A 254 43.24 13.25 -26.44
N ALA A 255 42.24 13.81 -25.77
CA ALA A 255 42.33 15.10 -25.09
C ALA A 255 43.33 15.07 -23.92
N SER A 256 44.29 15.99 -23.91
CA SER A 256 45.26 16.13 -22.82
C SER A 256 44.61 16.69 -21.55
N LYS A 257 45.31 16.58 -20.40
CA LYS A 257 44.85 17.21 -19.15
C LYS A 257 44.67 18.73 -19.28
N SER A 258 45.46 19.38 -20.14
CA SER A 258 45.30 20.78 -20.53
C SER A 258 44.04 21.02 -21.35
N ASP A 259 43.71 20.16 -22.31
CA ASP A 259 42.50 20.29 -23.12
C ASP A 259 41.25 20.05 -22.28
N LEU A 260 41.27 19.03 -21.42
CA LEU A 260 40.21 18.75 -20.46
C LEU A 260 40.07 19.88 -19.42
N LYS A 261 41.16 20.54 -19.02
CA LYS A 261 41.09 21.74 -18.19
C LYS A 261 40.51 22.92 -18.97
N ALA A 262 40.91 23.15 -20.21
CA ALA A 262 40.36 24.22 -21.05
C ALA A 262 38.86 24.00 -21.34
N ILE A 263 38.43 22.75 -21.54
CA ILE A 263 37.01 22.36 -21.66
C ILE A 263 36.29 22.57 -20.32
N SER A 264 36.87 22.17 -19.18
CA SER A 264 36.29 22.43 -17.85
C SER A 264 36.17 23.93 -17.53
N ASP A 265 37.19 24.71 -17.84
CA ASP A 265 37.20 26.16 -17.66
C ASP A 265 36.20 26.85 -18.62
N SER A 266 36.03 26.32 -19.83
CA SER A 266 35.02 26.77 -20.82
C SER A 266 33.58 26.42 -20.40
N VAL A 267 33.36 25.23 -19.83
CA VAL A 267 32.04 24.76 -19.39
C VAL A 267 31.61 25.41 -18.08
N ASN A 268 32.53 25.60 -17.13
CA ASN A 268 32.23 26.15 -15.81
C ASN A 268 32.43 27.68 -15.73
N GLY A 269 33.48 28.23 -16.34
CA GLY A 269 33.83 29.66 -16.24
C GLY A 269 32.96 30.61 -17.08
N GLY A 270 32.11 30.08 -17.97
CA GLY A 270 31.24 30.88 -18.84
C GLY A 270 29.81 31.10 -18.35
N LYS A 271 29.29 30.25 -17.45
CA LYS A 271 27.86 30.25 -17.06
C LYS A 271 27.56 30.45 -15.58
N ALA A 272 28.50 30.14 -14.67
CA ALA A 272 28.23 30.27 -13.23
C ALA A 272 28.30 31.72 -12.71
N ASP A 273 29.23 32.53 -13.22
CA ASP A 273 29.71 33.70 -12.47
C ASP A 273 29.07 35.06 -12.83
N LYS A 274 28.07 35.10 -13.73
CA LYS A 274 27.38 36.37 -14.11
C LYS A 274 25.85 36.28 -14.28
N ALA A 275 25.20 35.16 -13.95
CA ALA A 275 23.76 35.00 -14.07
C ALA A 275 23.07 35.00 -12.69
N THR A 276 22.42 36.10 -12.32
CA THR A 276 21.68 36.25 -11.04
C THR A 276 20.16 36.00 -11.17
N THR A 277 19.68 35.55 -12.33
CA THR A 277 18.27 35.34 -12.65
C THR A 277 18.06 34.01 -13.40
N LEU A 278 16.85 33.41 -13.32
CA LEU A 278 16.52 32.16 -14.02
C LEU A 278 16.71 32.30 -15.55
N ALA A 279 16.37 33.45 -16.11
CA ALA A 279 16.60 33.78 -17.52
C ALA A 279 18.10 33.75 -17.90
N GLY A 280 19.00 34.14 -16.98
CA GLY A 280 20.45 34.03 -17.18
C GLY A 280 20.98 32.59 -17.24
N TYR A 281 20.21 31.60 -16.75
CA TYR A 281 20.50 30.18 -16.90
C TYR A 281 19.88 29.54 -18.15
N GLY A 282 19.05 30.28 -18.90
CA GLY A 282 18.30 29.77 -20.05
C GLY A 282 17.04 28.97 -19.71
N ILE A 283 16.56 29.06 -18.46
CA ILE A 283 15.29 28.46 -18.02
C ILE A 283 14.19 29.49 -18.26
N ILE A 284 13.32 29.22 -19.24
CA ILE A 284 12.30 30.16 -19.75
C ILE A 284 10.87 29.85 -19.28
N ASP A 285 10.68 28.68 -18.66
CA ASP A 285 9.41 28.12 -18.19
C ASP A 285 9.28 28.09 -16.65
N GLY A 286 10.34 28.47 -15.93
CA GLY A 286 10.35 28.58 -14.47
C GLY A 286 9.79 29.91 -13.97
N ALA A 287 8.76 29.86 -13.11
CA ALA A 287 8.19 31.05 -12.46
C ALA A 287 9.26 31.82 -11.65
N SER A 288 9.41 33.11 -11.91
CA SER A 288 10.39 33.95 -11.21
C SER A 288 9.92 34.29 -9.79
N LYS A 289 10.85 34.78 -8.96
CA LYS A 289 10.50 35.36 -7.64
C LYS A 289 9.49 36.51 -7.78
N THR A 290 9.50 37.24 -8.90
CA THR A 290 8.53 38.30 -9.18
C THR A 290 7.15 37.70 -9.46
N ASP A 291 7.04 36.65 -10.28
CA ASP A 291 5.74 36.01 -10.60
C ASP A 291 5.10 35.39 -9.36
N LEU A 292 5.92 34.71 -8.54
CA LEU A 292 5.51 34.18 -7.24
C LEU A 292 5.10 35.31 -6.28
N LYS A 293 5.85 36.43 -6.24
CA LYS A 293 5.50 37.59 -5.42
C LYS A 293 4.22 38.25 -5.91
N THR A 294 3.99 38.40 -7.22
CA THR A 294 2.76 38.97 -7.80
C THR A 294 1.55 38.09 -7.51
N ALA A 295 1.68 36.76 -7.55
CA ALA A 295 0.61 35.84 -7.13
C ALA A 295 0.30 35.95 -5.62
N ILE A 296 1.34 36.05 -4.78
CA ILE A 296 1.21 36.23 -3.32
C ILE A 296 0.61 37.60 -2.97
N ASP A 297 1.14 38.67 -3.57
CA ASP A 297 0.64 40.05 -3.44
C ASP A 297 -0.82 40.14 -3.91
N GLY A 298 -1.21 39.40 -4.97
CA GLY A 298 -2.60 39.34 -5.45
C GLY A 298 -3.56 38.71 -4.44
N VAL A 299 -3.13 37.64 -3.76
CA VAL A 299 -3.91 37.03 -2.66
C VAL A 299 -3.96 37.96 -1.44
N ILE A 300 -2.85 38.62 -1.10
CA ILE A 300 -2.76 39.55 0.05
C ILE A 300 -3.55 40.83 -0.21
N ALA A 301 -3.56 41.37 -1.44
CA ALA A 301 -4.29 42.57 -1.84
C ALA A 301 -5.81 42.35 -1.98
N GLY A 302 -6.27 41.09 -2.06
CA GLY A 302 -7.69 40.74 -1.96
C GLY A 302 -8.25 40.78 -0.53
N ALA A 303 -7.38 40.78 0.49
CA ALA A 303 -7.76 40.75 1.91
C ALA A 303 -7.87 42.11 2.68
N PRO A 304 -7.30 43.28 2.27
CA PRO A 304 -7.23 44.44 3.17
C PRO A 304 -8.60 45.10 3.38
N GLY A 305 -9.46 45.10 2.36
CA GLY A 305 -10.78 45.74 2.43
C GLY A 305 -11.71 45.13 3.49
N ALA A 306 -11.58 43.82 3.76
CA ALA A 306 -12.36 43.11 4.78
C ALA A 306 -11.80 43.30 6.21
N LEU A 307 -10.49 43.52 6.36
CA LEU A 307 -9.91 43.86 7.67
C LEU A 307 -10.16 45.32 8.03
N ASN A 308 -10.10 46.23 7.06
CA ASN A 308 -10.30 47.65 7.30
C ASN A 308 -11.74 47.95 7.78
N THR A 309 -12.75 47.26 7.24
CA THR A 309 -14.14 47.39 7.71
C THR A 309 -14.33 46.95 9.16
N LEU A 310 -13.65 45.89 9.62
CA LEU A 310 -13.73 45.45 11.03
C LEU A 310 -12.95 46.38 11.97
N GLN A 311 -11.81 46.92 11.52
CA GLN A 311 -11.05 47.95 12.24
C GLN A 311 -11.87 49.25 12.40
N GLU A 312 -12.55 49.68 11.33
CA GLU A 312 -13.45 50.83 11.30
C GLU A 312 -14.68 50.62 12.19
N LEU A 313 -15.34 49.45 12.13
CA LEU A 313 -16.49 49.14 12.98
C LEU A 313 -16.14 49.10 14.46
N ALA A 314 -15.03 48.45 14.85
CA ALA A 314 -14.60 48.39 16.25
C ALA A 314 -14.23 49.78 16.79
N SER A 315 -13.55 50.60 15.97
CA SER A 315 -13.20 51.98 16.33
C SER A 315 -14.42 52.90 16.39
N ALA A 316 -15.40 52.72 15.49
CA ALA A 316 -16.67 53.47 15.49
C ALA A 316 -17.56 53.15 16.71
N LEU A 317 -17.45 51.92 17.26
CA LEU A 317 -18.07 51.51 18.52
C LEU A 317 -17.21 51.88 19.76
N GLY A 318 -16.16 52.67 19.58
CA GLY A 318 -15.27 53.14 20.65
C GLY A 318 -14.40 52.07 21.30
N ASN A 319 -14.31 50.87 20.69
CA ASN A 319 -13.72 49.67 21.28
C ASN A 319 -14.28 49.30 22.68
N ASP A 320 -15.53 49.68 22.98
CA ASP A 320 -16.15 49.40 24.27
C ASP A 320 -16.56 47.92 24.37
N ALA A 321 -15.80 47.13 25.15
CA ALA A 321 -16.11 45.72 25.40
C ALA A 321 -17.46 45.49 26.09
N ASN A 322 -18.04 46.53 26.72
CA ASN A 322 -19.36 46.50 27.34
C ASN A 322 -20.35 47.42 26.61
N TYR A 323 -20.14 47.70 25.32
CA TYR A 323 -20.93 48.65 24.52
C TYR A 323 -22.44 48.57 24.76
N ALA A 324 -23.01 47.36 24.80
CA ALA A 324 -24.43 47.16 25.09
C ALA A 324 -24.86 47.66 26.48
N ALA A 325 -24.08 47.40 27.53
CA ALA A 325 -24.35 47.89 28.89
C ALA A 325 -24.03 49.38 29.04
N SER A 326 -22.99 49.89 28.37
CA SER A 326 -22.68 51.32 28.32
C SER A 326 -23.80 52.11 27.64
N ILE A 327 -24.29 51.67 26.48
CA ILE A 327 -25.45 52.24 25.78
C ILE A 327 -26.72 52.10 26.62
N THR A 328 -26.99 50.93 27.21
CA THR A 328 -28.18 50.73 28.07
C THR A 328 -28.16 51.66 29.28
N ARG A 329 -27.00 51.87 29.91
CA ARG A 329 -26.82 52.76 31.06
C ARG A 329 -26.78 54.25 30.68
N GLN A 330 -26.34 54.58 29.48
CA GLN A 330 -26.49 55.91 28.90
C GLN A 330 -27.96 56.22 28.58
N LEU A 331 -28.74 55.26 28.05
CA LEU A 331 -30.17 55.40 27.81
C LEU A 331 -30.95 55.47 29.13
N SER A 332 -30.67 54.61 30.11
CA SER A 332 -31.35 54.62 31.42
C SER A 332 -31.01 55.84 32.28
N GLY A 333 -29.99 56.62 31.90
CA GLY A 333 -29.64 57.91 32.50
C GLY A 333 -30.19 59.12 31.75
N LYS A 334 -30.89 58.94 30.62
CA LYS A 334 -31.61 60.03 29.94
C LYS A 334 -32.96 60.22 30.61
N ALA A 335 -33.24 61.44 31.04
CA ALA A 335 -34.57 61.83 31.48
C ALA A 335 -35.57 61.76 30.30
N ASP A 336 -36.85 61.53 30.61
CA ASP A 336 -37.93 61.56 29.64
C ASP A 336 -38.02 62.90 28.91
N LYS A 337 -38.60 62.86 27.71
CA LYS A 337 -38.52 63.90 26.68
C LYS A 337 -39.13 65.23 27.14
N ALA A 338 -38.32 66.12 27.71
CA ALA A 338 -38.71 67.49 28.02
C ALA A 338 -39.01 68.28 26.74
N THR A 339 -40.11 69.04 26.74
CA THR A 339 -40.63 69.74 25.54
C THR A 339 -40.13 71.18 25.38
N THR A 340 -39.16 71.63 26.19
CA THR A 340 -38.63 73.00 26.16
C THR A 340 -37.11 73.04 26.30
N LEU A 341 -36.46 74.08 25.78
CA LEU A 341 -35.00 74.25 25.89
C LEU A 341 -34.52 74.36 27.35
N SER A 342 -35.35 74.90 28.25
CA SER A 342 -35.08 74.94 29.69
C SER A 342 -34.94 73.53 30.29
N GLY A 343 -35.70 72.56 29.79
CA GLY A 343 -35.62 71.16 30.22
C GLY A 343 -34.35 70.41 29.78
N TYR A 344 -33.56 71.00 28.88
CA TYR A 344 -32.26 70.46 28.45
C TYR A 344 -31.05 71.20 29.09
N GLY A 345 -31.28 72.27 29.85
CA GLY A 345 -30.22 72.99 30.57
C GLY A 345 -29.29 73.84 29.70
N ILE A 346 -29.70 74.22 28.49
CA ILE A 346 -28.89 75.01 27.53
C ILE A 346 -29.42 76.45 27.49
N THR A 347 -28.54 77.44 27.63
CA THR A 347 -28.90 78.86 27.87
C THR A 347 -28.21 79.88 26.95
N ASP A 348 -27.42 79.44 25.96
CA ASP A 348 -26.43 80.27 25.25
C ASP A 348 -26.47 80.21 23.71
N ALA A 349 -27.50 79.60 23.09
CA ALA A 349 -27.60 79.44 21.64
C ALA A 349 -28.56 80.43 20.93
N ALA A 350 -28.16 80.96 19.76
CA ALA A 350 -28.97 81.84 18.90
C ALA A 350 -28.88 81.43 17.40
N PRO A 351 -29.90 81.70 16.53
CA PRO A 351 -29.98 81.08 15.20
C PRO A 351 -29.57 81.97 14.00
N ILE A 352 -28.96 81.31 13.01
CA ILE A 352 -28.67 81.64 11.60
C ILE A 352 -29.11 83.03 11.08
N ALA A 353 -28.13 83.91 10.81
CA ALA A 353 -28.33 85.16 10.05
C ALA A 353 -27.07 85.72 9.31
N GLN A 354 -26.14 84.86 8.86
CA GLN A 354 -24.89 85.31 8.18
C GLN A 354 -24.46 84.40 7.01
N SER A 355 -25.03 84.58 5.82
CA SER A 355 -24.56 83.94 4.58
C SER A 355 -24.42 84.94 3.42
N MET A 356 -23.66 84.57 2.37
CA MET A 356 -23.34 85.46 1.25
C MET A 356 -24.56 85.76 0.36
N VAL A 357 -24.92 87.04 0.25
CA VAL A 357 -26.02 87.52 -0.60
C VAL A 357 -25.45 88.46 -1.68
N ARG A 358 -26.04 88.47 -2.89
CA ARG A 358 -25.73 89.49 -3.91
C ARG A 358 -26.01 90.89 -3.34
N ARG A 359 -25.03 91.77 -3.40
CA ARG A 359 -25.14 93.18 -3.00
C ARG A 359 -25.25 94.06 -4.26
N ALA A 360 -25.56 95.34 -4.07
CA ALA A 360 -25.74 96.30 -5.17
C ALA A 360 -24.50 96.43 -6.06
N ASP A 361 -24.74 96.79 -7.33
CA ASP A 361 -23.72 97.02 -8.35
C ASP A 361 -22.97 98.34 -8.08
N PHE A 362 -21.66 98.35 -8.30
CA PHE A 362 -20.72 99.40 -7.89
C PHE A 362 -19.96 99.98 -9.09
N ASP A 363 -19.52 101.24 -9.01
CA ASP A 363 -18.52 101.81 -9.93
C ASP A 363 -17.08 101.47 -9.49
N GLN A 364 -16.11 101.55 -10.41
CA GLN A 364 -14.69 101.26 -10.15
C GLN A 364 -14.10 102.03 -8.93
N SER A 365 -14.59 103.23 -8.63
CA SER A 365 -14.15 104.02 -7.47
C SER A 365 -14.64 103.50 -6.12
N GLN A 366 -15.63 102.60 -6.11
CA GLN A 366 -16.29 102.10 -4.90
C GLN A 366 -15.76 100.73 -4.44
N ILE A 367 -14.87 100.09 -5.22
CA ILE A 367 -14.31 98.77 -4.93
C ILE A 367 -13.63 98.74 -3.55
N ASP A 368 -12.90 99.80 -3.19
CA ASP A 368 -12.18 99.90 -1.92
C ASP A 368 -13.12 99.95 -0.70
N ALA A 369 -14.36 100.42 -0.86
CA ALA A 369 -15.38 100.42 0.18
C ALA A 369 -16.13 99.08 0.32
N ALA A 370 -15.92 98.13 -0.60
CA ALA A 370 -16.60 96.83 -0.61
C ALA A 370 -15.96 95.86 0.41
N THR A 371 -16.13 96.10 1.71
CA THR A 371 -15.55 95.26 2.79
C THR A 371 -16.48 94.16 3.31
N GLN A 372 -17.80 94.27 3.10
CA GLN A 372 -18.75 93.24 3.54
C GLN A 372 -18.74 91.99 2.65
N PRO A 373 -18.83 90.77 3.22
CA PRO A 373 -19.00 89.53 2.45
C PRO A 373 -20.17 89.56 1.48
N GLY A 374 -19.92 89.17 0.23
CA GLY A 374 -20.92 89.10 -0.83
C GLY A 374 -20.33 89.23 -2.23
N PHE A 375 -21.21 89.15 -3.23
CA PHE A 375 -20.88 89.35 -4.65
C PHE A 375 -21.46 90.67 -5.16
N ARG A 376 -20.71 91.39 -5.99
CA ARG A 376 -21.08 92.69 -6.59
C ARG A 376 -20.61 92.73 -8.05
N SER A 377 -21.41 93.28 -8.95
CA SER A 377 -20.91 93.68 -10.27
C SER A 377 -20.19 95.01 -10.14
N VAL A 378 -19.05 95.17 -10.82
CA VAL A 378 -18.28 96.42 -10.82
C VAL A 378 -18.21 96.97 -12.24
N LEU A 379 -18.74 98.17 -12.43
CA LEU A 379 -18.77 98.88 -13.70
C LEU A 379 -17.43 99.57 -13.95
N HIS A 380 -16.83 99.20 -15.09
CA HIS A 380 -15.64 99.83 -15.66
C HIS A 380 -16.02 100.55 -16.96
N PRO A 381 -15.22 101.52 -17.43
CA PRO A 381 -15.41 102.09 -18.76
C PRO A 381 -15.31 101.02 -19.86
N GLY A 382 -16.46 100.63 -20.43
CA GLY A 382 -16.57 99.68 -21.54
C GLY A 382 -16.81 98.20 -21.18
N TYR A 383 -16.80 97.81 -19.90
CA TYR A 383 -17.14 96.44 -19.47
C TYR A 383 -17.55 96.38 -17.99
N THR A 384 -18.11 95.25 -17.55
CA THR A 384 -18.32 94.94 -16.13
C THR A 384 -17.41 93.79 -15.68
N SER A 385 -16.91 93.88 -14.45
CA SER A 385 -16.23 92.79 -13.73
C SER A 385 -17.13 92.24 -12.62
N LEU A 386 -16.80 91.05 -12.13
CA LEU A 386 -17.39 90.49 -10.91
C LEU A 386 -16.41 90.63 -9.75
N LEU A 387 -16.81 91.34 -8.71
CA LEU A 387 -16.09 91.44 -7.45
C LEU A 387 -16.72 90.50 -6.41
N MET A 388 -15.92 89.57 -5.91
CA MET A 388 -16.22 88.81 -4.71
C MET A 388 -15.49 89.45 -3.53
N THR A 389 -16.23 89.76 -2.46
CA THR A 389 -15.65 90.09 -1.15
C THR A 389 -15.98 88.96 -0.19
N MET A 390 -15.00 88.55 0.61
CA MET A 390 -15.19 87.67 1.77
C MET A 390 -14.46 88.27 2.97
N ASP A 391 -14.98 88.06 4.17
CA ASP A 391 -14.26 88.34 5.41
C ASP A 391 -13.51 87.06 5.79
N ALA A 392 -12.18 87.12 5.83
CA ALA A 392 -11.35 85.98 6.19
C ALA A 392 -11.20 85.81 7.71
N GLY A 393 -11.56 86.83 8.50
CA GLY A 393 -11.29 86.90 9.92
C GLY A 393 -9.80 87.06 10.27
N GLY A 394 -9.51 87.55 11.48
CA GLY A 394 -8.15 87.74 11.97
C GLY A 394 -7.34 88.80 11.20
N SER A 395 -6.00 88.66 11.23
CA SER A 395 -5.05 89.70 10.79
C SER A 395 -4.92 89.91 9.28
N VAL A 396 -5.86 89.40 8.46
CA VAL A 396 -5.84 89.52 6.99
C VAL A 396 -7.12 90.11 6.39
N GLY A 397 -8.03 90.58 7.25
CA GLY A 397 -9.15 91.45 6.90
C GLY A 397 -10.10 90.90 5.83
N PRO A 398 -10.90 91.77 5.19
CA PRO A 398 -11.62 91.40 3.98
C PRO A 398 -10.65 91.13 2.82
N PHE A 399 -10.91 90.03 2.10
CA PHE A 399 -10.26 89.64 0.86
C PHE A 399 -11.18 89.96 -0.33
N GLN A 400 -10.57 90.43 -1.41
CA GLN A 400 -11.23 90.72 -2.68
C GLN A 400 -10.59 89.95 -3.83
N LEU A 401 -11.43 89.27 -4.61
CA LEU A 401 -11.10 88.72 -5.91
C LEU A 401 -11.97 89.39 -6.96
N GLU A 402 -11.34 89.88 -8.04
CA GLU A 402 -12.03 90.48 -9.16
C GLU A 402 -11.73 89.72 -10.45
N ALA A 403 -12.81 89.33 -11.14
CA ALA A 403 -12.77 88.68 -12.45
C ALA A 403 -13.22 89.66 -13.54
N PHE A 404 -12.34 89.93 -14.50
CA PHE A 404 -12.61 90.84 -15.62
C PHE A 404 -13.28 90.14 -16.80
N TYR A 405 -14.07 90.89 -17.57
CA TYR A 405 -14.69 90.42 -18.81
C TYR A 405 -13.69 89.82 -19.81
N ALA A 406 -12.46 90.36 -19.88
CA ALA A 406 -11.39 89.88 -20.75
C ALA A 406 -10.69 88.58 -20.25
N GLY A 407 -11.14 87.98 -19.14
CA GLY A 407 -10.63 86.73 -18.59
C GLY A 407 -9.51 86.87 -17.55
N ASN A 408 -8.89 88.05 -17.43
CA ASN A 408 -7.91 88.32 -16.37
C ASN A 408 -8.56 88.26 -14.97
N LEU A 409 -7.81 87.72 -14.02
CA LEU A 409 -8.17 87.69 -12.60
C LEU A 409 -7.13 88.47 -11.79
N ARG A 410 -7.58 89.18 -10.76
CA ARG A 410 -6.70 89.83 -9.78
C ARG A 410 -7.26 89.72 -8.37
N TRP A 411 -6.38 89.69 -7.38
CA TRP A 411 -6.76 89.64 -5.97
C TRP A 411 -6.01 90.68 -5.12
N ARG A 412 -6.60 91.05 -4.00
CA ARG A 412 -5.97 91.79 -2.90
C ARG A 412 -6.67 91.47 -1.59
N ASN A 413 -6.02 91.80 -0.49
CA ASN A 413 -6.62 91.75 0.85
C ASN A 413 -6.25 92.99 1.66
N GLN A 414 -6.99 93.23 2.73
CA GLN A 414 -6.66 94.23 3.73
C GLN A 414 -5.71 93.64 4.78
N THR A 415 -4.48 94.15 4.89
CA THR A 415 -3.53 93.70 5.94
C THR A 415 -3.78 94.37 7.30
N ASP A 416 -4.54 95.46 7.30
CA ASP A 416 -5.18 96.08 8.45
C ASP A 416 -6.57 96.56 8.02
N SER A 417 -7.49 96.84 8.95
CA SER A 417 -8.90 97.14 8.66
C SER A 417 -9.16 98.48 7.93
N ARG A 418 -8.13 99.11 7.35
CA ARG A 418 -8.20 100.39 6.63
C ARG A 418 -7.44 100.39 5.30
N SER A 419 -6.39 99.57 5.17
CA SER A 419 -5.45 99.62 4.04
C SER A 419 -5.55 98.38 3.16
N TRP A 420 -5.94 98.57 1.90
CA TRP A 420 -5.86 97.52 0.87
C TRP A 420 -4.42 97.34 0.39
N THR A 421 -3.98 96.09 0.23
CA THR A 421 -2.76 95.80 -0.52
C THR A 421 -2.92 96.10 -2.01
N ASP A 422 -1.81 96.35 -2.70
CA ASP A 422 -1.79 96.46 -4.15
C ASP A 422 -2.40 95.22 -4.82
N TRP A 423 -3.13 95.47 -5.91
CA TRP A 423 -3.74 94.43 -6.73
C TRP A 423 -2.68 93.51 -7.35
N LYS A 424 -2.78 92.22 -7.07
CA LYS A 424 -1.92 91.19 -7.63
C LYS A 424 -2.67 90.47 -8.75
N ASN A 425 -2.17 90.60 -9.97
CA ASN A 425 -2.69 89.85 -11.11
C ASN A 425 -2.40 88.36 -10.94
N ILE A 426 -3.36 87.52 -11.31
CA ILE A 426 -3.19 86.07 -11.41
C ILE A 426 -2.82 85.77 -12.86
N TRP A 427 -1.60 85.27 -13.07
CA TRP A 427 -1.13 84.87 -14.39
C TRP A 427 -1.72 83.52 -14.80
N HIS A 428 -2.11 83.41 -16.07
CA HIS A 428 -2.63 82.19 -16.68
C HIS A 428 -2.10 82.06 -18.11
N SER A 429 -2.34 80.92 -18.75
CA SER A 429 -1.86 80.60 -20.11
C SER A 429 -2.28 81.58 -21.21
N GLY A 430 -3.21 82.50 -20.94
CA GLY A 430 -3.63 83.56 -21.86
C GLY A 430 -2.90 84.89 -21.69
N ASN A 431 -2.14 85.09 -20.60
CA ASN A 431 -1.47 86.37 -20.31
C ASN A 431 0.00 86.27 -19.82
N PHE A 432 0.56 85.07 -19.68
CA PHE A 432 1.99 84.84 -19.42
C PHE A 432 2.54 83.66 -20.24
N SER A 433 3.68 83.85 -20.91
CA SER A 433 4.44 82.80 -21.60
C SER A 433 5.83 82.67 -20.95
N PRO A 434 6.17 81.50 -20.36
CA PRO A 434 7.49 81.27 -19.76
C PRO A 434 8.63 81.27 -20.80
N ASP A 435 8.37 80.76 -22.00
CA ASP A 435 9.39 80.42 -22.99
C ASP A 435 10.18 81.66 -23.45
N GLY A 436 9.52 82.81 -23.61
CA GLY A 436 10.15 84.07 -24.04
C GLY A 436 11.14 84.69 -23.04
N LYS A 437 11.39 84.07 -21.89
CA LYS A 437 12.40 84.49 -20.90
C LYS A 437 13.69 83.65 -20.91
N ALA A 438 13.75 82.55 -21.66
CA ALA A 438 14.78 81.52 -21.52
C ALA A 438 16.04 81.68 -22.41
N ASP A 439 16.06 82.57 -23.40
CA ASP A 439 16.95 82.44 -24.57
C ASP A 439 18.25 83.29 -24.57
N LYS A 440 18.88 83.58 -23.42
CA LYS A 440 19.99 84.57 -23.37
C LYS A 440 21.30 84.22 -22.65
N ALA A 441 21.54 82.97 -22.23
CA ALA A 441 22.88 82.54 -21.82
C ALA A 441 23.19 81.07 -22.14
N THR A 442 24.48 80.76 -22.31
CA THR A 442 25.00 79.39 -22.55
C THR A 442 25.83 78.84 -21.39
N THR A 443 25.91 79.57 -20.26
CA THR A 443 26.58 79.16 -19.03
C THR A 443 25.69 79.46 -17.81
N LEU A 444 25.81 78.67 -16.74
CA LEU A 444 25.00 78.86 -15.52
C LEU A 444 25.26 80.23 -14.86
N ALA A 445 26.51 80.68 -14.86
CA ALA A 445 26.88 82.02 -14.41
C ALA A 445 26.20 83.14 -15.23
N GLY A 446 25.96 82.90 -16.54
CA GLY A 446 25.22 83.83 -17.40
C GLY A 446 23.72 83.94 -17.08
N TYR A 447 23.14 82.97 -16.35
CA TYR A 447 21.79 83.04 -15.78
C TYR A 447 21.76 83.57 -14.33
N GLY A 448 22.92 83.86 -13.72
CA GLY A 448 23.02 84.25 -12.31
C GLY A 448 22.79 83.10 -11.32
N ILE A 449 22.85 81.84 -11.78
CA ILE A 449 22.66 80.65 -10.95
C ILE A 449 24.01 80.28 -10.32
N SER A 450 24.12 80.39 -8.99
CA SER A 450 25.36 80.22 -8.23
C SER A 450 25.40 78.97 -7.34
N ASP A 451 24.33 78.19 -7.31
CA ASP A 451 24.11 77.01 -6.46
C ASP A 451 24.15 75.67 -7.23
N ALA A 452 24.62 75.69 -8.48
CA ALA A 452 24.69 74.54 -9.37
C ALA A 452 26.13 74.18 -9.79
N VAL A 453 26.46 72.89 -9.73
CA VAL A 453 27.81 72.32 -9.97
C VAL A 453 28.15 72.28 -11.47
N SER A 454 29.39 72.65 -11.83
CA SER A 454 29.81 72.71 -13.24
C SER A 454 30.15 71.33 -13.83
N LYS A 455 30.11 71.20 -15.16
CA LYS A 455 30.44 69.94 -15.86
C LYS A 455 31.90 69.49 -15.64
N SER A 456 32.81 70.42 -15.37
CA SER A 456 34.20 70.14 -14.97
C SER A 456 34.29 69.56 -13.56
N ASP A 457 33.52 70.10 -12.61
CA ASP A 457 33.49 69.61 -11.23
C ASP A 457 32.82 68.22 -11.16
N LEU A 458 31.77 68.01 -11.97
CA LEU A 458 31.13 66.71 -12.13
C LEU A 458 32.11 65.65 -12.71
N LYS A 459 33.02 66.06 -13.60
CA LYS A 459 34.08 65.19 -14.11
C LYS A 459 35.15 64.89 -13.04
N ALA A 460 35.56 65.89 -12.25
CA ALA A 460 36.48 65.67 -11.13
C ALA A 460 35.89 64.78 -10.03
N ALA A 461 34.56 64.81 -9.83
CA ALA A 461 33.84 63.88 -8.96
C ALA A 461 33.77 62.45 -9.55
N ALA A 462 33.54 62.32 -10.86
CA ALA A 462 33.53 61.02 -11.54
C ALA A 462 34.91 60.33 -11.54
N ASP A 463 35.98 61.07 -11.81
CA ASP A 463 37.35 60.53 -11.85
C ASP A 463 37.85 60.09 -10.44
N ASN A 464 37.29 60.64 -9.35
CA ASN A 464 37.57 60.21 -7.97
C ASN A 464 36.68 59.03 -7.49
N ALA A 465 35.64 58.64 -8.23
CA ALA A 465 34.74 57.55 -7.84
C ALA A 465 35.28 56.15 -8.21
N GLY A 466 36.34 56.07 -9.03
CA GLY A 466 36.82 54.81 -9.61
C GLY A 466 38.00 54.11 -8.91
N SER A 467 38.67 54.72 -7.92
CA SER A 467 40.00 54.24 -7.49
C SER A 467 40.34 54.43 -6.00
N GLY A 468 39.58 53.84 -5.06
CA GLY A 468 40.02 53.92 -3.65
C GLY A 468 39.22 53.31 -2.49
N LYS A 469 38.17 52.50 -2.68
CA LYS A 469 37.35 52.02 -1.53
C LYS A 469 36.97 50.53 -1.47
N ALA A 470 37.70 49.64 -2.17
CA ALA A 470 37.51 48.20 -1.99
C ALA A 470 38.00 47.67 -0.62
N ASP A 471 39.01 48.31 0.00
CA ASP A 471 39.85 47.60 0.99
C ASP A 471 39.77 48.10 2.45
N LYS A 472 39.03 49.18 2.79
CA LYS A 472 39.02 49.76 4.16
C LYS A 472 37.66 50.32 4.66
N ALA A 473 36.54 49.68 4.31
CA ALA A 473 35.23 50.00 4.90
C ALA A 473 34.57 48.77 5.55
N THR A 474 34.16 48.91 6.81
CA THR A 474 33.49 47.85 7.62
C THR A 474 32.02 48.15 7.93
N THR A 475 31.45 49.21 7.33
CA THR A 475 30.06 49.64 7.53
C THR A 475 29.39 49.98 6.19
N LEU A 476 28.06 49.80 6.10
CA LEU A 476 27.29 50.02 4.86
C LEU A 476 27.44 51.45 4.32
N ALA A 477 27.39 52.46 5.20
CA ALA A 477 27.61 53.86 4.85
C ALA A 477 29.00 54.12 4.26
N GLY A 478 30.01 53.33 4.62
CA GLY A 478 31.37 53.42 4.06
C GLY A 478 31.45 53.02 2.58
N TYR A 479 30.52 52.19 2.11
CA TYR A 479 30.35 51.77 0.71
C TYR A 479 29.38 52.66 -0.09
N GLY A 480 28.78 53.69 0.54
CA GLY A 480 27.81 54.57 -0.12
C GLY A 480 26.43 53.95 -0.37
N ILE A 481 26.15 52.77 0.21
CA ILE A 481 24.84 52.15 0.18
C ILE A 481 23.96 52.85 1.22
N THR A 482 22.90 53.53 0.77
CA THR A 482 21.98 54.34 1.60
C THR A 482 20.52 53.85 1.56
N ASP A 483 20.21 52.91 0.68
CA ASP A 483 18.91 52.25 0.51
C ASP A 483 18.79 50.92 1.27
N ALA A 484 19.92 50.32 1.67
CA ALA A 484 19.94 49.23 2.63
C ALA A 484 19.88 49.76 4.06
N ALA A 485 18.74 49.54 4.74
CA ALA A 485 18.57 49.84 6.16
C ALA A 485 19.73 49.25 6.99
N SER A 486 20.42 50.09 7.76
CA SER A 486 21.51 49.64 8.63
C SER A 486 20.98 48.72 9.73
N LYS A 487 21.87 48.02 10.44
CA LYS A 487 21.43 47.17 11.58
C LYS A 487 20.65 47.98 12.62
N SER A 488 20.99 49.25 12.83
CA SER A 488 20.25 50.20 13.65
C SER A 488 18.88 50.58 13.05
N ASP A 489 18.77 50.76 11.74
CA ASP A 489 17.50 51.11 11.08
C ASP A 489 16.55 49.91 11.01
N LEU A 490 17.07 48.71 10.82
CA LEU A 490 16.31 47.45 10.94
C LEU A 490 15.84 47.21 12.37
N THR A 491 16.68 47.49 13.38
CA THR A 491 16.24 47.45 14.78
C THR A 491 15.20 48.54 15.06
N ALA A 492 15.37 49.77 14.57
CA ALA A 492 14.40 50.86 14.75
C ALA A 492 13.08 50.64 13.99
N ALA A 493 13.10 49.95 12.85
CA ALA A 493 11.90 49.59 12.09
C ALA A 493 11.17 48.39 12.72
N VAL A 494 11.90 47.41 13.28
CA VAL A 494 11.32 46.32 14.07
C VAL A 494 10.73 46.84 15.38
N ASP A 495 11.44 47.69 16.11
CA ASP A 495 10.93 48.37 17.30
C ASP A 495 9.78 49.31 16.94
N GLY A 496 9.85 50.04 15.83
CA GLY A 496 8.78 50.92 15.33
C GLY A 496 7.51 50.18 14.89
N ALA A 497 7.62 48.94 14.42
CA ALA A 497 6.48 48.07 14.10
C ALA A 497 5.92 47.34 15.35
N LEU A 498 6.75 47.14 16.38
CA LEU A 498 6.34 46.55 17.67
C LEU A 498 5.80 47.59 18.67
N SER A 499 6.22 48.85 18.57
CA SER A 499 5.92 49.92 19.53
C SER A 499 4.44 50.37 19.56
N PRO A 500 3.64 50.34 18.47
CA PRO A 500 2.19 50.53 18.56
C PRO A 500 1.48 49.47 19.41
N ARG A 501 2.14 48.31 19.67
CA ARG A 501 1.68 47.28 20.61
C ARG A 501 2.42 47.27 21.95
N ASN A 502 3.31 48.23 22.24
CA ASN A 502 3.97 48.29 23.55
C ASN A 502 4.25 49.69 24.13
N ASN A 503 3.86 50.78 23.47
CA ASN A 503 3.90 52.13 24.06
C ASN A 503 2.69 52.45 24.98
N VAL A 504 2.13 51.42 25.62
CA VAL A 504 1.30 51.56 26.82
C VAL A 504 1.81 50.60 27.90
N LEU A 505 3.08 50.75 28.27
CA LEU A 505 3.58 50.26 29.57
C LEU A 505 4.69 51.11 30.20
N THR A 506 4.77 52.40 29.83
CA THR A 506 5.46 53.44 30.62
C THR A 506 4.62 54.71 30.84
N ALA A 507 3.28 54.59 30.96
CA ALA A 507 2.44 55.38 31.89
C ALA A 507 0.92 55.05 31.82
N SER A 508 0.44 54.31 32.84
CA SER A 508 -0.95 54.32 33.39
C SER A 508 -2.18 53.81 32.59
N GLN A 509 -2.52 52.52 32.84
CA GLN A 509 -3.88 51.95 33.05
C GLN A 509 -4.84 51.67 31.84
N THR A 510 -5.82 50.73 31.86
CA THR A 510 -5.92 49.33 32.37
C THR A 510 -7.14 48.57 31.74
N THR A 511 -6.99 47.36 31.18
CA THR A 511 -7.85 46.13 31.42
C THR A 511 -7.35 44.91 30.61
N ARG A 512 -7.60 43.67 31.09
CA ARG A 512 -6.59 42.58 31.04
C ARG A 512 -7.15 41.16 31.17
N ILE A 513 -6.55 40.17 30.49
CA ILE A 513 -6.62 38.73 30.87
C ILE A 513 -5.50 38.44 31.89
N ILE A 514 -5.81 37.79 33.01
CA ILE A 514 -4.84 37.51 34.08
C ILE A 514 -4.37 36.05 34.05
N LYS A 515 -3.05 35.86 33.88
CA LYS A 515 -2.31 34.73 34.45
C LYS A 515 -1.63 35.26 35.72
N THR A 516 -1.77 34.56 36.86
CA THR A 516 -1.61 35.16 38.21
C THR A 516 -0.19 35.20 38.79
N THR A 517 0.83 34.61 38.16
CA THR A 517 2.22 34.61 38.69
C THR A 517 3.28 34.54 37.56
N PRO A 518 4.51 35.08 37.75
CA PRO A 518 5.34 35.57 36.64
C PRO A 518 6.53 34.70 36.18
N ASN A 519 6.91 34.91 34.92
CA ASN A 519 8.28 34.94 34.36
C ASN A 519 9.20 33.70 34.40
N THR A 520 8.66 32.50 34.19
CA THR A 520 9.46 31.36 33.69
C THR A 520 8.74 30.66 32.53
N TYR A 521 9.49 30.16 31.55
CA TYR A 521 8.97 29.18 30.59
C TYR A 521 8.69 27.87 31.35
N ASP A 522 7.45 27.68 31.77
CA ASP A 522 6.98 26.42 32.32
C ASP A 522 6.55 25.49 31.18
N ALA A 523 7.27 24.38 31.01
CA ALA A 523 7.00 23.37 30.00
C ALA A 523 5.69 22.60 30.23
N GLY A 524 5.05 22.76 31.40
CA GLY A 524 3.83 22.06 31.82
C GLY A 524 2.49 22.60 31.29
N ILE A 525 2.47 23.59 30.38
CA ILE A 525 1.18 24.19 29.95
C ILE A 525 0.24 23.22 29.22
N TYR A 526 0.78 22.14 28.65
CA TYR A 526 0.00 21.07 28.01
C TYR A 526 -0.48 19.98 28.99
N THR A 527 -0.04 19.99 30.25
CA THR A 527 -0.40 18.98 31.26
C THR A 527 -1.56 19.40 32.17
N SER A 528 -1.74 20.70 32.43
CA SER A 528 -2.90 21.21 33.19
C SER A 528 -3.10 22.72 32.99
N GLY A 529 -3.91 23.09 32.01
CA GLY A 529 -4.26 24.48 31.75
C GLY A 529 -5.67 24.60 31.18
N THR A 530 -6.66 24.80 32.04
CA THR A 530 -8.04 25.09 31.61
C THR A 530 -8.10 26.53 31.08
N LEU A 531 -8.37 26.70 29.78
CA LEU A 531 -8.75 27.99 29.23
C LEU A 531 -10.26 28.19 29.49
N GLU A 532 -10.59 28.86 30.60
CA GLU A 532 -11.96 29.25 30.91
C GLU A 532 -12.32 30.53 30.13
N LEU A 533 -13.35 30.46 29.28
CA LEU A 533 -13.93 31.61 28.61
C LEU A 533 -15.21 32.00 29.36
N ARG A 534 -15.26 33.21 29.92
CA ARG A 534 -16.42 33.71 30.67
C ARG A 534 -17.00 34.93 29.95
N SER A 535 -18.22 34.78 29.44
CA SER A 535 -19.09 35.91 29.07
C SER A 535 -19.89 36.34 30.30
N ALA A 536 -20.30 37.61 30.35
CA ALA A 536 -21.17 38.16 31.39
C ALA A 536 -22.62 38.38 30.91
N GLY A 537 -22.98 37.84 29.75
CA GLY A 537 -24.32 37.86 29.17
C GLY A 537 -24.61 36.59 28.36
N ASP A 538 -25.87 36.41 27.97
CA ASP A 538 -26.42 35.13 27.49
C ASP A 538 -25.86 34.64 26.14
N ASP A 539 -25.21 35.51 25.37
CA ASP A 539 -24.46 35.12 24.16
C ASP A 539 -22.97 34.92 24.47
N PHE A 540 -22.45 33.76 24.06
CA PHE A 540 -21.01 33.49 23.93
C PHE A 540 -20.57 33.75 22.47
N PRO A 541 -19.42 34.40 22.23
CA PRO A 541 -18.95 34.65 20.88
C PRO A 541 -18.66 33.35 20.14
N SER A 542 -19.31 33.14 18.98
CA SER A 542 -19.10 31.95 18.15
C SER A 542 -17.80 32.04 17.34
N LEU A 543 -17.05 30.94 17.28
CA LEU A 543 -15.77 30.84 16.57
C LEU A 543 -15.97 30.17 15.20
N GLY A 544 -16.05 30.97 14.14
CA GLY A 544 -16.17 30.47 12.76
C GLY A 544 -14.83 30.05 12.15
N LEU A 545 -14.76 28.87 11.53
CA LEU A 545 -13.61 28.38 10.77
C LEU A 545 -14.03 28.03 9.34
N HIS A 546 -13.44 28.71 8.34
CA HIS A 546 -13.82 28.58 6.93
C HIS A 546 -12.72 27.91 6.08
N ARG A 547 -13.12 27.17 5.03
CA ARG A 547 -12.27 26.74 3.90
C ARG A 547 -12.99 27.03 2.57
N PRO A 548 -12.38 27.75 1.61
CA PRO A 548 -13.02 28.05 0.33
C PRO A 548 -13.24 26.80 -0.55
N GLY A 549 -14.31 26.79 -1.35
CA GLY A 549 -14.58 25.78 -2.39
C GLY A 549 -15.65 24.73 -2.04
N LYS A 550 -15.95 24.51 -0.76
CA LYS A 550 -17.19 23.88 -0.28
C LYS A 550 -17.71 24.68 0.93
N THR A 551 -19.03 24.77 1.09
CA THR A 551 -19.63 25.72 2.03
C THR A 551 -19.52 25.31 3.49
N ALA A 552 -18.89 26.20 4.29
CA ALA A 552 -19.13 26.47 5.71
C ALA A 552 -19.39 25.31 6.68
N VAL A 553 -18.40 25.04 7.54
CA VAL A 553 -18.62 24.33 8.81
C VAL A 553 -19.20 25.33 9.81
N ALA A 554 -20.50 25.22 10.12
CA ALA A 554 -21.15 25.99 11.17
C ALA A 554 -21.24 25.16 12.47
N LEU A 555 -20.73 25.70 13.57
CA LEU A 555 -20.93 25.16 14.91
C LEU A 555 -22.31 25.59 15.41
N VAL A 556 -23.36 24.88 14.98
CA VAL A 556 -24.75 25.23 15.33
C VAL A 556 -25.14 24.55 16.65
N HIS A 557 -25.18 25.32 17.74
CA HIS A 557 -25.93 24.91 18.92
C HIS A 557 -27.41 25.22 18.69
N LYS A 558 -28.25 24.20 18.52
CA LYS A 558 -29.70 24.37 18.33
C LYS A 558 -30.40 24.03 19.63
N ALA A 559 -31.09 24.99 20.23
CA ALA A 559 -31.72 24.82 21.54
C ALA A 559 -32.86 23.78 21.49
N TYR A 560 -32.60 22.57 22.01
CA TYR A 560 -33.45 21.75 22.90
C TYR A 560 -32.85 20.33 23.00
N GLY A 561 -32.25 19.98 24.14
CA GLY A 561 -31.83 18.61 24.49
C GLY A 561 -30.53 18.11 23.86
N ASP A 562 -29.66 17.55 24.71
CA ASP A 562 -28.50 16.70 24.42
C ASP A 562 -27.31 17.31 23.63
N ASP A 563 -26.25 17.64 24.39
CA ASP A 563 -24.97 18.18 23.92
C ASP A 563 -24.28 17.32 22.86
N SER A 564 -24.47 17.64 21.57
CA SER A 564 -23.55 17.20 20.54
C SER A 564 -23.31 18.27 19.48
N LEU A 565 -22.06 18.73 19.41
CA LEU A 565 -21.57 19.62 18.38
C LEU A 565 -21.42 18.84 17.08
N VAL A 566 -22.10 19.27 16.02
CA VAL A 566 -22.12 18.55 14.73
C VAL A 566 -21.54 19.41 13.63
N LEU A 567 -20.55 18.87 12.91
CA LEU A 567 -20.06 19.42 11.64
C LEU A 567 -20.91 18.78 10.54
N LYS A 568 -21.61 19.58 9.73
CA LYS A 568 -22.52 19.07 8.70
C LYS A 568 -22.08 19.58 7.33
N GLU A 569 -21.91 18.66 6.37
CA GLU A 569 -21.57 19.02 4.98
C GLU A 569 -22.83 19.18 4.12
N ALA A 570 -22.73 19.93 3.00
CA ALA A 570 -23.85 20.30 2.13
C ALA A 570 -24.59 19.11 1.48
N ASN A 571 -23.98 17.92 1.48
CA ASN A 571 -24.53 16.63 1.06
C ASN A 571 -25.22 15.86 2.20
N ASN A 572 -25.64 16.56 3.28
CA ASN A 572 -26.37 16.05 4.44
C ASN A 572 -25.63 15.06 5.37
N ASN A 573 -24.34 14.82 5.16
CA ASN A 573 -23.52 14.01 6.07
C ASN A 573 -23.18 14.79 7.36
N GLU A 574 -23.30 14.13 8.51
CA GLU A 574 -23.04 14.70 9.85
C GLU A 574 -21.86 14.03 10.56
N TYR A 575 -21.01 14.85 11.19
CA TYR A 575 -19.87 14.42 12.00
C TYR A 575 -19.96 15.04 13.40
N ARG A 576 -20.23 14.23 14.44
CA ARG A 576 -20.26 14.73 15.82
C ARG A 576 -18.86 14.89 16.41
N VAL A 577 -18.59 16.06 16.95
CA VAL A 577 -17.44 16.37 17.79
C VAL A 577 -17.77 16.01 19.23
N TRP A 578 -16.86 15.30 19.89
CA TRP A 578 -17.04 14.80 21.24
C TRP A 578 -16.77 15.89 22.30
N HIS A 579 -17.69 16.12 23.23
CA HIS A 579 -17.45 16.93 24.44
C HIS A 579 -17.22 16.03 25.67
N ALA A 580 -16.24 16.39 26.49
CA ALA A 580 -15.73 15.53 27.57
C ALA A 580 -16.63 15.45 28.82
N GLY A 581 -17.82 16.06 28.83
CA GLY A 581 -18.72 16.13 29.99
C GLY A 581 -19.75 14.99 30.12
N ASN A 582 -19.57 13.88 29.41
CA ASN A 582 -20.54 12.77 29.41
C ASN A 582 -20.08 11.62 30.32
N ASP A 583 -20.06 11.87 31.62
CA ASP A 583 -19.50 10.96 32.64
C ASP A 583 -20.25 9.63 32.77
N GLY A 584 -21.53 9.62 32.33
CA GLY A 584 -22.39 8.44 32.23
C GLY A 584 -22.30 7.69 30.88
N SER A 585 -21.54 8.19 29.91
CA SER A 585 -21.34 7.50 28.63
C SER A 585 -20.31 6.37 28.73
N PHE A 586 -20.61 5.25 28.06
CA PHE A 586 -19.76 4.07 27.98
C PHE A 586 -18.41 4.35 27.29
N ILE A 587 -18.42 5.28 26.33
CA ILE A 587 -17.21 5.87 25.74
C ILE A 587 -17.04 7.26 26.34
N LYS A 588 -15.81 7.62 26.69
CA LYS A 588 -15.41 8.84 27.38
C LYS A 588 -14.37 9.65 26.59
N ARG A 589 -13.66 9.01 25.65
CA ARG A 589 -12.63 9.63 24.82
C ARG A 589 -12.59 9.01 23.41
N ARG A 590 -12.38 9.83 22.39
CA ARG A 590 -12.09 9.37 21.01
C ARG A 590 -10.74 9.89 20.53
N ARG A 591 -9.82 8.99 20.16
CA ARG A 591 -8.45 9.29 19.71
C ARG A 591 -8.27 9.02 18.22
N THR A 592 -7.60 9.93 17.52
CA THR A 592 -7.46 9.89 16.06
C THR A 592 -6.44 8.86 15.56
N ARG A 593 -5.33 8.66 16.30
CA ARG A 593 -4.21 7.76 15.95
C ARG A 593 -3.52 7.26 17.23
N ILE A 594 -2.97 6.06 17.15
CA ILE A 594 -1.95 5.49 18.05
C ILE A 594 -0.90 4.84 17.15
N HIS A 595 0.39 5.14 17.36
CA HIS A 595 1.46 4.70 16.47
C HIS A 595 2.83 4.67 17.17
N ALA A 596 3.79 3.90 16.65
CA ALA A 596 5.14 3.86 17.21
C ALA A 596 5.81 5.25 17.22
N ASP A 597 5.69 6.02 16.13
CA ASP A 597 6.25 7.39 15.99
C ASP A 597 5.79 8.37 17.08
N ASP A 598 4.53 8.32 17.52
CA ASP A 598 4.00 9.18 18.58
C ASP A 598 4.25 8.60 19.99
N LYS A 599 4.99 7.48 20.05
CA LYS A 599 5.35 6.70 21.25
C LYS A 599 4.14 6.21 22.05
N THR A 600 2.94 6.23 21.47
CA THR A 600 1.76 5.65 22.11
C THR A 600 1.58 4.19 21.72
N SER A 601 0.95 3.41 22.60
CA SER A 601 0.63 2.01 22.37
C SER A 601 -0.70 1.64 23.02
N LEU A 602 -1.40 0.67 22.43
CA LEU A 602 -2.56 0.04 23.07
C LEU A 602 -2.21 -0.60 24.42
N ASP A 603 -0.93 -0.92 24.65
CA ASP A 603 -0.47 -1.55 25.88
C ASP A 603 -0.39 -0.58 27.08
N SER A 604 -0.10 0.70 26.82
CA SER A 604 0.35 1.65 27.86
C SER A 604 -0.27 3.06 27.80
N SER A 605 -0.91 3.44 26.69
CA SER A 605 -1.32 4.84 26.44
C SER A 605 -2.83 5.06 26.38
N ILE A 606 -3.60 4.02 26.69
CA ILE A 606 -5.06 3.95 26.64
C ILE A 606 -5.66 4.14 28.02
N VAL A 607 -6.77 4.88 28.10
CA VAL A 607 -7.59 4.99 29.32
C VAL A 607 -8.94 4.29 29.18
N SER A 608 -9.61 4.08 30.32
CA SER A 608 -10.97 3.56 30.42
C SER A 608 -11.96 4.36 29.55
N GLY A 609 -12.74 3.66 28.72
CA GLY A 609 -13.74 4.27 27.84
C GLY A 609 -13.16 4.99 26.63
N GLU A 610 -11.99 4.58 26.11
CA GLU A 610 -11.36 5.22 24.96
C GLU A 610 -11.51 4.42 23.67
N MET A 611 -11.96 5.06 22.59
CA MET A 611 -11.99 4.47 21.23
C MET A 611 -11.08 5.23 20.26
N GLY A 612 -10.62 4.61 19.19
CA GLY A 612 -9.75 5.28 18.22
C GLY A 612 -9.28 4.37 17.10
N PHE A 613 -8.11 4.67 16.52
CA PHE A 613 -7.48 3.84 15.49
C PHE A 613 -6.00 3.59 15.80
N ASN A 614 -5.61 2.33 15.88
CA ASN A 614 -4.23 1.90 16.09
C ASN A 614 -3.56 1.58 14.75
N TYR A 615 -2.39 2.15 14.51
CA TYR A 615 -1.61 1.93 13.31
C TYR A 615 -0.30 1.21 13.72
N GLY A 616 -0.33 -0.12 13.84
CA GLY A 616 0.88 -0.95 14.01
C GLY A 616 1.80 -0.59 15.19
N THR A 617 1.30 -0.68 16.42
CA THR A 617 2.12 -0.50 17.64
C THR A 617 2.69 -1.81 18.20
N SER A 618 3.43 -1.76 19.31
CA SER A 618 4.00 -2.91 20.02
C SER A 618 3.00 -4.03 20.32
N SER A 619 1.70 -3.70 20.35
CA SER A 619 0.58 -4.60 20.59
C SER A 619 0.24 -5.53 19.42
N GLY A 620 0.82 -5.34 18.22
CA GLY A 620 0.73 -6.30 17.11
C GLY A 620 -0.59 -6.36 16.35
N VAL A 621 -1.49 -5.37 16.53
CA VAL A 621 -2.79 -5.27 15.81
C VAL A 621 -2.97 -3.88 15.18
N THR A 622 -3.66 -3.77 14.05
CA THR A 622 -3.79 -2.51 13.29
C THR A 622 -5.22 -2.28 12.82
N GLY A 623 -5.88 -1.25 13.33
CA GLY A 623 -7.23 -0.85 12.93
C GLY A 623 -7.98 -0.11 14.03
N PRO A 624 -9.30 0.12 13.89
CA PRO A 624 -10.08 0.81 14.90
C PRO A 624 -10.16 -0.02 16.18
N PHE A 625 -9.98 0.63 17.33
CA PHE A 625 -10.09 0.01 18.64
C PHE A 625 -11.11 0.72 19.53
N ILE A 626 -11.53 0.03 20.58
CA ILE A 626 -12.36 0.51 21.66
C ILE A 626 -11.91 -0.19 22.95
N SER A 627 -11.75 0.58 24.03
CA SER A 627 -11.24 0.13 25.31
C SER A 627 -12.25 0.46 26.39
N PHE A 628 -12.67 -0.57 27.12
CA PHE A 628 -13.64 -0.49 28.17
C PHE A 628 -12.94 -0.39 29.53
N GLY A 629 -13.58 0.31 30.47
CA GLY A 629 -13.06 0.41 31.84
C GLY A 629 -13.15 -0.91 32.58
N GLY A 630 -12.26 -1.10 33.55
CA GLY A 630 -12.51 -2.08 34.60
C GLY A 630 -13.67 -1.66 35.51
N LEU A 631 -14.06 -2.57 36.40
CA LEU A 631 -14.77 -2.20 37.63
C LEU A 631 -14.04 -1.02 38.32
N ASP A 632 -14.80 -0.15 38.99
CA ASP A 632 -14.33 1.04 39.74
C ASP A 632 -13.51 2.12 39.01
N THR A 633 -13.41 2.08 37.68
CA THR A 633 -12.56 2.94 36.82
C THR A 633 -11.07 2.58 36.76
N SER A 634 -10.62 1.57 37.50
CA SER A 634 -9.27 1.01 37.37
C SER A 634 -8.99 0.51 35.95
N ALA A 635 -7.78 0.83 35.46
CA ALA A 635 -7.26 0.31 34.19
C ALA A 635 -6.76 -1.14 34.28
N ASN A 636 -6.73 -1.73 35.49
CA ASN A 636 -6.16 -3.07 35.71
C ASN A 636 -7.09 -4.21 35.30
N TYR A 637 -8.40 -3.94 35.19
CA TYR A 637 -9.43 -4.86 34.68
C TYR A 637 -10.01 -4.41 33.32
N SER A 638 -9.30 -3.56 32.58
CA SER A 638 -9.76 -3.08 31.29
C SER A 638 -9.76 -4.17 30.23
N CYS A 639 -10.78 -4.18 29.37
CA CYS A 639 -10.79 -5.00 28.16
C CYS A 639 -10.76 -4.12 26.90
N GLN A 640 -10.03 -4.58 25.90
CA GLN A 640 -9.88 -3.91 24.61
C GLN A 640 -10.47 -4.78 23.51
N LEU A 641 -11.08 -4.13 22.52
CA LEU A 641 -11.57 -4.71 21.27
C LEU A 641 -10.96 -3.89 20.11
N ASN A 642 -10.48 -4.55 19.07
CA ASN A 642 -9.84 -3.96 17.90
C ASN A 642 -10.27 -4.72 16.63
N ALA A 643 -10.63 -4.04 15.55
CA ALA A 643 -10.78 -4.69 14.25
C ALA A 643 -9.43 -4.64 13.53
N ASP A 644 -8.69 -5.74 13.51
CA ASP A 644 -7.33 -5.82 12.98
C ASP A 644 -7.32 -6.08 11.47
N TYR A 645 -7.02 -5.04 10.71
CA TYR A 645 -6.98 -5.01 9.25
C TYR A 645 -5.75 -5.74 8.69
N MET A 646 -4.60 -5.73 9.37
CA MET A 646 -3.39 -6.40 8.85
C MET A 646 -3.44 -7.92 8.98
N SER A 647 -4.28 -8.45 9.88
CA SER A 647 -4.47 -9.89 10.07
C SER A 647 -5.74 -10.45 9.42
N GLY A 648 -6.33 -9.75 8.44
CA GLY A 648 -7.50 -10.22 7.68
C GLY A 648 -8.84 -9.55 8.02
N ASN A 649 -8.82 -8.29 8.50
CA ASN A 649 -10.02 -7.54 8.93
C ASN A 649 -10.80 -8.19 10.08
N VAL A 650 -10.10 -8.90 10.95
CA VAL A 650 -10.70 -9.73 12.01
C VAL A 650 -10.94 -8.90 13.28
N MET A 651 -12.06 -9.07 13.97
CA MET A 651 -12.17 -8.49 15.33
C MET A 651 -11.28 -9.26 16.30
N ARG A 652 -10.63 -8.56 17.22
CA ARG A 652 -9.73 -9.09 18.25
C ARG A 652 -10.04 -8.44 19.59
N PHE A 653 -9.99 -9.20 20.66
CA PHE A 653 -10.15 -8.67 22.01
C PHE A 653 -9.05 -9.19 22.94
N ARG A 654 -8.81 -8.46 24.02
CA ARG A 654 -7.98 -8.91 25.14
C ARG A 654 -8.43 -8.28 26.43
N THR A 655 -8.13 -8.94 27.54
CA THR A 655 -8.32 -8.41 28.88
C THR A 655 -6.97 -8.09 29.52
N LYS A 656 -7.00 -7.16 30.46
CA LYS A 656 -5.99 -7.01 31.51
C LYS A 656 -6.66 -7.58 32.77
N ASN A 657 -6.07 -8.59 33.40
CA ASN A 657 -6.61 -9.23 34.59
C ASN A 657 -5.44 -9.48 35.56
N ASP A 658 -5.10 -8.51 36.41
CA ASP A 658 -4.08 -8.69 37.43
C ASP A 658 -4.23 -7.66 38.57
N ASP A 659 -4.41 -8.16 39.78
CA ASP A 659 -4.49 -7.40 41.04
C ASP A 659 -3.10 -6.91 41.51
N GLY A 660 -2.03 -7.43 40.91
CA GLY A 660 -0.64 -7.17 41.28
C GLY A 660 -0.11 -5.80 40.83
N ALA A 661 1.03 -5.40 41.42
CA ALA A 661 1.66 -4.10 41.18
C ALA A 661 2.25 -3.89 39.76
N ASN A 662 2.15 -4.87 38.86
CA ASN A 662 2.72 -4.80 37.52
C ASN A 662 1.79 -5.49 36.49
N PRO A 663 0.54 -5.01 36.33
CA PRO A 663 -0.52 -5.73 35.64
C PRO A 663 -0.24 -5.83 34.15
N ARG A 664 -0.28 -7.05 33.61
CA ARG A 664 0.03 -7.35 32.21
C ARG A 664 -1.23 -7.55 31.38
N TRP A 665 -1.14 -7.19 30.10
CA TRP A 665 -2.18 -7.54 29.12
C TRP A 665 -2.07 -9.03 28.79
N ASN A 666 -3.22 -9.71 28.76
CA ASN A 666 -3.32 -11.01 28.12
C ASN A 666 -3.07 -10.89 26.60
N PRO A 667 -2.66 -11.97 25.92
CA PRO A 667 -2.54 -11.99 24.47
C PRO A 667 -3.82 -11.54 23.76
N TRP A 668 -3.72 -11.07 22.51
CA TRP A 668 -4.90 -10.83 21.69
C TRP A 668 -5.57 -12.14 21.29
N HIS A 669 -6.83 -12.28 21.67
CA HIS A 669 -7.73 -13.31 21.18
C HIS A 669 -8.46 -12.78 19.94
N THR A 670 -8.64 -13.60 18.91
CA THR A 670 -9.44 -13.21 17.74
C THR A 670 -10.89 -13.63 17.97
N LEU A 671 -11.83 -12.71 17.77
CA LEU A 671 -13.27 -13.00 17.72
C LEU A 671 -13.53 -13.84 16.47
N VAL A 672 -14.15 -15.00 16.67
CA VAL A 672 -14.53 -15.89 15.58
C VAL A 672 -15.64 -15.22 14.76
N HIS A 673 -15.29 -14.71 13.59
CA HIS A 673 -16.25 -14.29 12.55
C HIS A 673 -16.43 -15.40 11.50
N GLU A 674 -17.22 -15.11 10.47
CA GLU A 674 -17.61 -16.07 9.44
C GLU A 674 -16.45 -16.72 8.66
N ASP A 675 -15.26 -16.09 8.59
CA ASP A 675 -14.05 -16.71 8.00
C ASP A 675 -13.16 -17.44 9.03
N SER A 676 -13.39 -17.24 10.34
CA SER A 676 -12.52 -17.75 11.40
C SER A 676 -12.78 -19.20 11.81
N LEU A 677 -13.97 -19.75 11.52
CA LEU A 677 -14.28 -21.16 11.79
C LEU A 677 -15.36 -21.73 10.86
N VAL A 678 -15.06 -21.85 9.57
CA VAL A 678 -15.97 -22.53 8.62
C VAL A 678 -15.96 -24.04 8.85
N LEU A 679 -16.83 -24.48 9.77
CA LEU A 679 -17.18 -25.88 10.01
C LEU A 679 -18.69 -26.10 9.78
N THR A 680 -19.18 -25.71 8.60
CA THR A 680 -20.38 -26.24 7.91
C THR A 680 -20.47 -25.58 6.53
N ALA A 681 -20.32 -26.23 5.38
CA ALA A 681 -20.77 -27.53 4.86
C ALA A 681 -22.19 -27.53 4.27
N LYS A 682 -22.23 -27.82 2.96
CA LYS A 682 -23.28 -28.59 2.29
C LYS A 682 -22.70 -29.43 1.14
N ALA A 683 -21.39 -29.71 1.19
CA ALA A 683 -20.47 -29.86 0.04
C ALA A 683 -20.44 -28.63 -0.90
N ASP A 684 -21.58 -27.94 -1.07
CA ASP A 684 -21.77 -26.68 -1.77
C ASP A 684 -22.42 -25.61 -0.87
N ARG A 685 -21.80 -24.42 -0.81
CA ARG A 685 -22.42 -23.08 -0.57
C ARG A 685 -23.21 -22.83 0.76
N ALA A 686 -22.72 -21.81 1.49
CA ALA A 686 -23.05 -21.31 2.85
C ALA A 686 -24.54 -20.90 3.10
N THR A 687 -25.02 -20.50 4.30
CA THR A 687 -24.54 -19.39 5.17
C THR A 687 -24.95 -19.45 6.67
N THR A 688 -23.93 -19.57 7.56
CA THR A 688 -23.84 -19.15 8.98
C THR A 688 -24.23 -20.10 10.14
N LEU A 689 -23.57 -19.85 11.29
CA LEU A 689 -23.07 -20.87 12.23
C LEU A 689 -23.64 -20.76 13.66
N ALA A 690 -24.58 -19.84 13.91
CA ALA A 690 -25.04 -19.48 15.26
C ALA A 690 -25.79 -20.59 16.02
N GLY A 691 -26.13 -21.71 15.38
CA GLY A 691 -26.96 -22.77 15.95
C GLY A 691 -26.28 -23.76 16.90
N TYR A 692 -24.96 -23.69 17.09
CA TYR A 692 -24.19 -24.79 17.71
C TYR A 692 -23.48 -24.51 19.05
N GLY A 693 -23.56 -23.29 19.61
CA GLY A 693 -23.40 -23.05 21.05
C GLY A 693 -22.11 -23.53 21.75
N ILE A 694 -20.92 -23.30 21.16
CA ILE A 694 -19.63 -23.64 21.77
C ILE A 694 -18.84 -22.38 22.15
N THR A 695 -18.42 -22.31 23.41
CA THR A 695 -17.56 -21.28 24.01
C THR A 695 -16.21 -21.87 24.45
N ASP A 696 -15.15 -21.06 24.35
CA ASP A 696 -13.78 -21.23 24.86
C ASP A 696 -12.79 -22.19 24.14
N ALA A 697 -11.71 -21.63 23.54
CA ALA A 697 -10.30 -22.00 23.81
C ALA A 697 -9.23 -21.22 22.97
N ALA A 698 -8.38 -20.45 23.68
CA ALA A 698 -6.95 -20.11 23.46
C ALA A 698 -6.37 -19.50 22.13
N PRO A 699 -5.34 -18.61 22.18
CA PRO A 699 -5.02 -17.69 21.07
C PRO A 699 -3.78 -17.98 20.19
N ASN A 700 -3.10 -19.13 20.31
CA ASN A 700 -1.74 -19.32 19.72
C ASN A 700 -1.62 -20.34 18.57
N ALA A 701 -2.73 -20.87 18.03
CA ALA A 701 -2.67 -21.90 16.99
C ALA A 701 -2.43 -21.32 15.58
N GLN A 702 -1.46 -21.87 14.83
CA GLN A 702 -1.42 -21.73 13.37
C GLN A 702 -2.68 -22.40 12.81
N SER A 703 -3.65 -21.61 12.35
CA SER A 703 -5.00 -22.11 12.09
C SER A 703 -5.03 -23.17 10.98
N MET A 704 -5.75 -24.26 11.26
CA MET A 704 -5.94 -25.35 10.33
C MET A 704 -7.07 -25.02 9.35
N VAL A 705 -6.75 -24.23 8.33
CA VAL A 705 -7.70 -23.79 7.30
C VAL A 705 -7.78 -24.84 6.18
N MET A 706 -8.94 -24.97 5.51
CA MET A 706 -9.00 -25.72 4.26
C MET A 706 -8.23 -24.97 3.16
N ARG A 707 -7.29 -25.63 2.49
CA ARG A 707 -6.44 -25.09 1.44
C ARG A 707 -6.81 -25.73 0.11
N ALA A 708 -6.40 -25.09 -0.99
CA ALA A 708 -6.65 -25.59 -2.34
C ALA A 708 -6.32 -27.08 -2.48
N ASP A 709 -7.21 -27.80 -3.17
CA ASP A 709 -7.07 -29.23 -3.43
C ASP A 709 -5.79 -29.51 -4.22
N VAL A 710 -5.25 -30.70 -3.98
CA VAL A 710 -3.95 -31.13 -4.55
C VAL A 710 -4.09 -32.51 -5.20
N ASP A 711 -3.22 -32.79 -6.16
CA ASP A 711 -3.09 -34.16 -6.68
C ASP A 711 -2.08 -34.98 -5.87
N GLN A 712 -2.00 -36.29 -6.15
CA GLN A 712 -1.06 -37.20 -5.48
C GLN A 712 0.42 -36.78 -5.62
N SER A 713 0.82 -36.06 -6.68
CA SER A 713 2.19 -35.61 -6.89
C SER A 713 2.56 -34.37 -6.05
N GLN A 714 1.55 -33.61 -5.62
CA GLN A 714 1.73 -32.35 -4.89
C GLN A 714 1.80 -32.53 -3.36
N ILE A 715 1.41 -33.70 -2.82
CA ILE A 715 1.37 -34.00 -1.38
C ILE A 715 2.68 -33.67 -0.65
N ASP A 716 3.83 -33.99 -1.24
CA ASP A 716 5.16 -33.77 -0.65
C ASP A 716 5.51 -32.27 -0.51
N THR A 717 4.90 -31.43 -1.36
CA THR A 717 5.05 -29.96 -1.35
C THR A 717 3.97 -29.27 -0.50
N ALA A 718 2.94 -29.99 -0.06
CA ALA A 718 1.86 -29.48 0.77
C ALA A 718 2.29 -29.36 2.25
N THR A 719 3.28 -28.53 2.54
CA THR A 719 3.90 -28.36 3.87
C THR A 719 3.19 -27.37 4.79
N MET A 720 2.27 -26.54 4.27
CA MET A 720 1.55 -25.52 5.05
C MET A 720 0.42 -26.14 5.91
N PRO A 721 0.30 -25.81 7.21
CA PRO A 721 -0.74 -26.34 8.10
C PRO A 721 -2.15 -26.11 7.60
N GLY A 722 -3.00 -27.13 7.60
CA GLY A 722 -4.37 -27.08 7.07
C GLY A 722 -4.87 -28.40 6.53
N PHE A 723 -6.09 -28.40 6.01
CA PHE A 723 -6.75 -29.54 5.37
C PHE A 723 -6.82 -29.35 3.85
N ARG A 724 -6.73 -30.41 3.06
CA ARG A 724 -6.86 -30.42 1.59
C ARG A 724 -7.57 -31.68 1.15
N ASN A 725 -8.40 -31.62 0.10
CA ASN A 725 -8.70 -32.87 -0.59
C ASN A 725 -7.49 -33.25 -1.45
N VAL A 726 -7.17 -34.54 -1.49
CA VAL A 726 -6.20 -35.10 -2.43
C VAL A 726 -6.92 -35.99 -3.42
N VAL A 727 -6.73 -35.70 -4.70
CA VAL A 727 -7.21 -36.54 -5.78
C VAL A 727 -6.17 -37.62 -6.07
N HIS A 728 -6.50 -38.87 -5.75
CA HIS A 728 -5.76 -40.05 -6.17
C HIS A 728 -6.42 -40.68 -7.40
N PRO A 729 -5.71 -41.49 -8.20
CA PRO A 729 -6.32 -42.29 -9.25
C PRO A 729 -7.31 -43.31 -8.68
N GLY A 730 -8.60 -42.95 -8.62
CA GLY A 730 -9.70 -43.81 -8.20
C GLY A 730 -10.14 -43.72 -6.72
N ASP A 731 -9.55 -42.84 -5.92
CA ASP A 731 -9.99 -42.55 -4.54
C ASP A 731 -9.77 -41.05 -4.23
N THR A 732 -10.49 -40.51 -3.26
CA THR A 732 -10.28 -39.16 -2.73
C THR A 732 -10.00 -39.25 -1.23
N SER A 733 -8.99 -38.50 -0.77
CA SER A 733 -8.62 -38.45 0.64
C SER A 733 -8.63 -37.03 1.18
N LEU A 734 -8.77 -36.92 2.50
CA LEU A 734 -8.54 -35.68 3.23
C LEU A 734 -7.12 -35.71 3.80
N LEU A 735 -6.25 -34.84 3.30
CA LEU A 735 -4.90 -34.63 3.82
C LEU A 735 -4.92 -33.49 4.85
N MET A 736 -4.56 -33.84 6.07
CA MET A 736 -4.31 -32.96 7.20
C MET A 736 -2.80 -32.74 7.32
N THR A 737 -2.35 -31.50 7.14
CA THR A 737 -0.96 -31.10 7.42
C THR A 737 -0.92 -30.27 8.70
N MET A 738 0.05 -30.54 9.58
CA MET A 738 0.30 -29.80 10.81
C MET A 738 1.76 -29.40 10.88
N ASN A 739 2.07 -28.25 11.45
CA ASN A 739 3.42 -27.88 11.82
C ASN A 739 3.61 -28.24 13.30
N ALA A 740 4.47 -29.21 13.60
CA ALA A 740 4.70 -29.69 14.97
C ALA A 740 5.47 -28.69 15.84
N GLY A 741 6.27 -27.81 15.20
CA GLY A 741 7.16 -26.87 15.89
C GLY A 741 8.43 -27.53 16.48
N GLY A 742 9.56 -26.84 16.35
CA GLY A 742 10.88 -27.35 16.79
C GLY A 742 11.70 -27.97 15.66
N SER A 743 12.63 -28.86 16.00
CA SER A 743 13.59 -29.47 15.06
C SER A 743 13.01 -30.60 14.18
N VAL A 744 11.70 -30.76 14.15
CA VAL A 744 10.99 -31.75 13.33
C VAL A 744 10.10 -30.98 12.36
N GLY A 745 10.13 -31.34 11.08
CA GLY A 745 9.34 -30.68 10.05
C GLY A 745 7.85 -31.06 10.09
N PRO A 746 7.05 -30.61 9.11
CA PRO A 746 5.61 -30.84 9.06
C PRO A 746 5.22 -32.31 9.22
N PHE A 747 4.11 -32.52 9.93
CA PHE A 747 3.43 -33.80 10.08
C PHE A 747 2.25 -33.85 9.10
N GLN A 748 2.02 -35.00 8.48
CA GLN A 748 0.89 -35.25 7.60
C GLN A 748 0.12 -36.49 8.07
N LEU A 749 -1.20 -36.34 8.16
CA LEU A 749 -2.18 -37.40 8.39
C LEU A 749 -3.15 -37.40 7.21
N GLU A 750 -3.48 -38.56 6.66
CA GLU A 750 -4.33 -38.66 5.47
C GLU A 750 -5.38 -39.74 5.67
N ALA A 751 -6.65 -39.36 5.46
CA ALA A 751 -7.83 -40.20 5.60
C ALA A 751 -8.46 -40.43 4.23
N PHE A 752 -8.45 -41.66 3.74
CA PHE A 752 -9.09 -42.05 2.48
C PHE A 752 -10.59 -42.23 2.66
N TYR A 753 -11.38 -41.97 1.61
CA TYR A 753 -12.83 -42.24 1.63
C TYR A 753 -13.12 -43.73 1.89
N SER A 754 -12.20 -44.62 1.48
CA SER A 754 -12.18 -46.05 1.81
C SER A 754 -11.95 -46.39 3.31
N GLY A 755 -11.87 -45.39 4.20
CA GLY A 755 -11.74 -45.58 5.65
C GLY A 755 -10.32 -45.88 6.15
N ASN A 756 -9.35 -45.99 5.25
CA ASN A 756 -7.94 -46.17 5.63
C ASN A 756 -7.31 -44.85 6.09
N LEU A 757 -6.49 -44.93 7.14
CA LEU A 757 -5.75 -43.79 7.69
C LEU A 757 -4.24 -44.05 7.59
N ARG A 758 -3.45 -43.05 7.19
CA ARG A 758 -1.98 -43.11 7.19
C ARG A 758 -1.36 -41.80 7.64
N TRP A 759 -0.16 -41.85 8.21
CA TRP A 759 0.57 -40.65 8.63
C TRP A 759 2.06 -40.72 8.29
N ARG A 760 2.72 -39.56 8.24
CA ARG A 760 4.18 -39.41 8.12
C ARG A 760 4.63 -38.07 8.69
N ASN A 761 5.92 -37.90 8.89
CA ASN A 761 6.51 -36.62 9.29
C ASN A 761 7.73 -36.28 8.42
N GLN A 762 8.06 -34.99 8.32
CA GLN A 762 9.30 -34.55 7.70
C GLN A 762 10.41 -34.54 8.76
N ILE A 763 11.54 -35.19 8.49
CA ILE A 763 12.67 -35.33 9.43
C ILE A 763 13.74 -34.26 9.24
N ASP A 764 13.72 -33.55 8.11
CA ASP A 764 14.49 -32.33 7.86
C ASP A 764 13.67 -31.41 6.92
N SER A 765 14.27 -30.33 6.41
CA SER A 765 13.60 -29.38 5.50
C SER A 765 13.07 -29.94 4.16
N LYS A 766 13.44 -31.17 3.79
CA LYS A 766 13.13 -31.81 2.50
C LYS A 766 12.75 -33.29 2.61
N THR A 767 13.26 -34.03 3.58
CA THR A 767 13.09 -35.50 3.67
C THR A 767 11.86 -35.91 4.47
N TRP A 768 10.90 -36.58 3.81
CA TRP A 768 9.74 -37.21 4.45
C TRP A 768 10.04 -38.64 4.89
N THR A 769 9.46 -39.09 6.01
CA THR A 769 9.41 -40.52 6.35
C THR A 769 8.45 -41.28 5.44
N ASP A 770 8.63 -42.59 5.32
CA ASP A 770 7.62 -43.48 4.76
C ASP A 770 6.27 -43.31 5.46
N TRP A 771 5.20 -43.42 4.68
CA TRP A 771 3.83 -43.47 5.19
C TRP A 771 3.62 -44.68 6.11
N LYS A 772 3.31 -44.40 7.38
CA LYS A 772 2.87 -45.38 8.36
C LYS A 772 1.36 -45.53 8.25
N LYS A 773 0.89 -46.72 7.86
CA LYS A 773 -0.55 -47.06 7.87
C LYS A 773 -1.01 -47.25 9.31
N VAL A 774 -2.23 -46.82 9.61
CA VAL A 774 -2.90 -47.10 10.89
C VAL A 774 -3.69 -48.39 10.74
N TRP A 775 -3.50 -49.28 11.70
CA TRP A 775 -4.20 -50.55 11.80
C TRP A 775 -5.55 -50.35 12.52
N HIS A 776 -6.63 -50.87 11.94
CA HIS A 776 -8.01 -50.76 12.43
C HIS A 776 -8.82 -52.01 12.07
N SER A 777 -10.05 -52.12 12.56
CA SER A 777 -10.91 -53.31 12.43
C SER A 777 -11.24 -53.74 10.99
N GLY A 778 -11.05 -52.86 10.00
CA GLY A 778 -11.22 -53.18 8.57
C GLY A 778 -9.93 -53.59 7.84
N ASN A 779 -8.76 -53.49 8.48
CA ASN A 779 -7.48 -53.89 7.88
C ASN A 779 -6.58 -54.73 8.80
N MET A 780 -7.08 -55.16 9.96
CA MET A 780 -6.47 -56.16 10.85
C MET A 780 -7.29 -57.46 10.87
N THR A 781 -6.61 -58.57 10.61
CA THR A 781 -7.05 -59.91 11.04
C THR A 781 -6.11 -60.37 12.15
N PHE A 782 -6.64 -60.59 13.35
CA PHE A 782 -5.94 -61.35 14.38
C PHE A 782 -6.20 -62.84 14.14
N GLU A 783 -5.18 -63.55 13.65
CA GLU A 783 -5.09 -64.99 13.87
C GLU A 783 -4.65 -65.23 15.32
N PHE A 784 -5.34 -66.14 16.01
CA PHE A 784 -5.06 -66.58 17.39
C PHE A 784 -4.42 -67.96 17.38
#